data_AF-A0A5C3KDF7-F1
#
_entry.id   AF-A0A5C3KDF7-F1
#
_cell.length_a   1.000
_cell.length_b   1.000
_cell.length_c   1.000
_cell.angle_alpha   90.00
_cell.angle_beta   90.00
_cell.angle_gamma   90.00
#
_symmetry.space_group_name_H-M   'P 1'
#
loop_
_entity.id
_entity.type
_entity.pdbx_description
1 polymer ?
#
loop_
_entity_poly.entity_id
_entity_poly.type
_entity_poly.pdbx_seq_one_letter_code
_entity_poly.pdbx_strand_id
1 'polypeptide(L)'
;MSLARDTGTSLSPHARSQKYVSLASEDGSHVRTNTLYTDSEPTLYSPSPASPATLRDSRHYKDTTYLIPGQGSRSPPPSKPRPPYEPLILNIILVFGTPLVMFSLGLAIEILAALSRSRGGFAIPRDKIPTIFGDVSAQFLVSFLPTFLVLPSALLWRELDWMLRSYQPFLTLFHGNASAEETVLLDYVKPSPLLALGRALKYKHRIIFVSSFTAVLTYLFVPLTGALLQIRPTAQIGAWSATRTETIGRAPDIANLQAFLAAAGYADYAVLQKIDVEPEFIRGPWATSKFTFPTDPLLNATLTVTTHGLRTNVNCSNPIAPPTLDFVGTPLVTITSRSINNCIANDTFSLNDGNDQSGVVRVPCPGAAADLEPQFQPIMFWFTHLRPGATELAVRTVFCAPIVTGTTAKVVSRVATGLIATMEKVSDEAPFNDVLNGANSGKFWNGLFFEPTTNNVIQARETAINLMVPTAIINRLEQRAQSIDEGFAQPNGVLDATSFVYTKYLTTAAKAIYFVPANATLEAEVNSIVSRLWVDPLPAHTLAAILLLTGIAGTILHLLNRRQRLKIPMSAQPGTIAATVALTSRSQWGQILSAQDDILTMEKKLEGMKFGMDQETGAIIAEDYGIDLAVPDREALEVRMSLMSKVSPQESSSFAAFQVAAGFKPWTASSSS
;
A
#
# COMPACT_ATOMS: atom_id res chain seq x y z
N MET A 1 -8.70 24.12 -26.44
CA MET A 1 -8.72 25.60 -26.44
C MET A 1 -7.73 26.04 -25.37
N SER A 2 -6.58 26.55 -25.82
CA SER A 2 -5.43 26.99 -25.02
C SER A 2 -5.70 28.39 -24.44
N LEU A 3 -5.14 28.71 -23.26
CA LEU A 3 -4.31 29.91 -23.07
C LEU A 3 -3.78 30.02 -21.63
N ALA A 4 -2.46 29.88 -21.52
CA ALA A 4 -1.64 30.46 -20.47
C ALA A 4 -1.49 31.98 -20.71
N ARG A 5 -1.22 32.74 -19.65
CA ARG A 5 -0.69 34.11 -19.76
C ARG A 5 0.29 34.40 -18.62
N ASP A 6 1.57 34.37 -18.97
CA ASP A 6 2.64 35.10 -18.30
C ASP A 6 2.54 36.60 -18.59
N THR A 7 2.90 37.43 -17.62
CA THR A 7 3.74 38.63 -17.82
C THR A 7 4.28 39.08 -16.46
N GLY A 8 5.61 39.16 -16.34
CA GLY A 8 6.29 39.90 -15.27
C GLY A 8 6.70 41.31 -15.72
N THR A 9 7.09 42.17 -14.76
CA THR A 9 8.27 43.09 -14.81
C THR A 9 8.35 43.97 -13.54
N SER A 10 9.40 43.75 -12.73
CA SER A 10 10.50 44.69 -12.39
C SER A 10 10.25 46.14 -11.90
N LEU A 11 10.63 46.45 -10.63
CA LEU A 11 11.61 47.48 -10.14
C LEU A 11 11.28 48.12 -8.74
N SER A 12 12.03 47.69 -7.70
CA SER A 12 12.83 48.43 -6.67
C SER A 12 12.39 49.80 -6.05
N PRO A 13 12.99 50.28 -4.93
CA PRO A 13 13.14 49.72 -3.56
C PRO A 13 12.70 50.72 -2.46
N HIS A 14 12.51 50.26 -1.21
CA HIS A 14 12.76 51.10 -0.03
C HIS A 14 13.07 50.27 1.23
N ALA A 15 14.04 50.79 1.98
CA ALA A 15 14.70 50.22 3.14
C ALA A 15 13.83 50.18 4.41
N ARG A 16 14.10 49.20 5.30
CA ARG A 16 14.24 49.48 6.74
C ARG A 16 14.96 48.35 7.50
N SER A 17 16.06 48.76 8.13
CA SER A 17 16.83 48.03 9.13
C SER A 17 16.30 48.38 10.54
N GLN A 18 16.18 47.38 11.40
CA GLN A 18 16.13 47.48 12.87
C GLN A 18 16.50 46.11 13.45
N LYS A 19 17.15 45.97 14.60
CA LYS A 19 18.15 46.75 15.35
C LYS A 19 18.50 45.84 16.53
N TYR A 20 19.78 45.53 16.71
CA TYR A 20 20.31 45.03 17.98
C TYR A 20 20.20 46.14 19.03
N VAL A 21 19.83 45.79 20.26
CA VAL A 21 19.88 46.69 21.42
C VAL A 21 20.76 46.06 22.49
N SER A 22 21.92 46.67 22.68
CA SER A 22 22.73 46.65 23.90
C SER A 22 22.47 47.96 24.64
N LEU A 23 22.33 47.93 25.96
CA LEU A 23 22.43 49.12 26.81
C LEU A 23 23.33 48.84 28.02
N ALA A 24 23.96 49.93 28.44
CA ALA A 24 25.21 50.02 29.14
C ALA A 24 25.08 50.09 30.66
N SER A 25 26.25 49.94 31.28
CA SER A 25 26.67 50.32 32.62
C SER A 25 26.43 51.79 32.94
N GLU A 26 26.18 52.10 34.22
CA GLU A 26 26.48 53.40 34.84
C GLU A 26 26.89 53.25 36.32
N ASP A 27 27.75 54.17 36.73
CA ASP A 27 28.63 54.27 37.90
C ASP A 27 27.96 54.72 39.22
N GLY A 28 28.71 54.65 40.35
CA GLY A 28 28.61 55.74 41.36
C GLY A 28 28.62 55.44 42.87
N SER A 29 29.77 55.00 43.40
CA SER A 29 30.52 55.58 44.55
C SER A 29 29.97 55.85 45.99
N HIS A 30 30.81 55.40 46.96
CA HIS A 30 31.21 55.98 48.28
C HIS A 30 30.35 55.84 49.56
N VAL A 31 30.93 55.25 50.64
CA VAL A 31 31.46 55.96 51.85
C VAL A 31 32.18 54.99 52.84
N ARG A 32 33.27 55.53 53.42
CA ARG A 32 34.27 55.18 54.48
C ARG A 32 33.72 54.59 55.82
N THR A 33 34.44 54.01 56.81
CA THR A 33 35.86 53.96 57.26
C THR A 33 36.05 52.99 58.46
N ASN A 34 37.27 52.42 58.57
CA ASN A 34 38.15 52.21 59.76
C ASN A 34 38.07 51.05 60.78
N THR A 35 39.31 50.62 61.13
CA THR A 35 39.87 49.96 62.35
C THR A 35 39.63 48.45 62.54
N LEU A 36 40.54 47.60 63.04
CA LEU A 36 41.83 47.74 63.75
C LEU A 36 42.61 46.39 63.67
N TYR A 37 43.93 46.43 63.79
CA TYR A 37 44.89 45.32 63.87
C TYR A 37 44.60 44.30 65.00
N THR A 38 44.99 43.03 64.82
CA THR A 38 45.77 42.25 65.80
C THR A 38 46.34 40.97 65.20
N ASP A 39 47.66 40.83 65.35
CA ASP A 39 48.48 39.64 65.11
C ASP A 39 48.13 38.49 66.08
N SER A 40 48.29 37.25 65.62
CA SER A 40 48.91 36.16 66.39
C SER A 40 49.14 34.91 65.54
N GLU A 41 50.40 34.68 65.18
CA GLU A 41 51.01 33.36 64.99
C GLU A 41 50.95 32.55 66.32
N PRO A 42 51.11 31.20 66.39
CA PRO A 42 52.33 30.55 65.87
C PRO A 42 52.31 29.05 65.49
N THR A 43 53.48 28.63 64.99
CA THR A 43 54.13 27.30 65.03
C THR A 43 54.05 26.37 63.82
N LEU A 44 55.04 26.56 62.93
CA LEU A 44 55.71 25.52 62.17
C LEU A 44 56.35 24.46 63.09
N TYR A 45 56.20 23.18 62.72
CA TYR A 45 57.15 22.13 63.08
C TYR A 45 57.86 21.66 61.80
N SER A 46 59.18 21.78 61.79
CA SER A 46 60.08 21.30 60.74
C SER A 46 60.34 19.79 60.89
N PRO A 47 60.67 19.10 59.80
CA PRO A 47 61.76 18.13 59.87
C PRO A 47 62.91 18.48 58.92
N SER A 48 64.12 18.19 59.40
CA SER A 48 65.44 18.39 58.80
C SER A 48 65.70 17.64 57.48
N PRO A 49 66.75 18.03 56.73
CA PRO A 49 67.00 17.58 55.35
C PRO A 49 67.74 16.24 55.30
N ALA A 50 67.27 15.32 54.46
CA ALA A 50 68.02 14.16 54.02
C ALA A 50 68.63 14.42 52.62
N SER A 51 69.92 14.09 52.48
CA SER A 51 70.80 14.34 51.35
C SER A 51 70.33 13.78 49.99
N PRO A 52 70.81 14.33 48.86
CA PRO A 52 70.38 13.93 47.52
C PRO A 52 71.08 12.63 47.10
N ALA A 53 70.36 11.51 47.19
CA ALA A 53 70.75 10.27 46.53
C ALA A 53 70.24 10.29 45.08
N THR A 54 71.17 10.56 44.17
CA THR A 54 71.25 10.08 42.77
C THR A 54 69.97 9.46 42.18
N LEU A 55 69.29 10.26 41.38
CA LEU A 55 68.39 9.86 40.29
C LEU A 55 69.12 8.90 39.34
N ARG A 56 68.94 7.59 39.52
CA ARG A 56 69.16 6.60 38.47
C ARG A 56 68.33 5.35 38.77
N ASP A 57 67.60 4.93 37.76
CA ASP A 57 66.78 3.73 37.65
C ASP A 57 65.58 3.53 38.58
N SER A 58 64.39 3.78 38.02
CA SER A 58 63.28 2.81 38.03
C SER A 58 62.22 3.23 37.02
N ARG A 59 62.32 2.70 35.79
CA ARG A 59 61.18 2.67 34.84
C ARG A 59 60.18 1.55 35.16
N HIS A 60 60.31 0.91 36.32
CA HIS A 60 59.43 -0.15 36.77
C HIS A 60 58.40 0.40 37.73
N TYR A 61 57.13 0.16 37.41
CA TYR A 61 56.00 0.47 38.26
C TYR A 61 56.10 -0.35 39.56
N LYS A 62 55.96 0.30 40.71
CA LYS A 62 55.92 -0.37 42.02
C LYS A 62 54.48 -0.79 42.30
N ASP A 63 54.25 -2.05 42.66
CA ASP A 63 52.94 -2.52 43.14
C ASP A 63 52.45 -1.61 44.26
N THR A 64 51.33 -0.92 44.06
CA THR A 64 50.81 0.10 44.99
C THR A 64 49.62 -0.36 45.80
N THR A 65 49.32 -1.65 45.78
CA THR A 65 48.20 -2.24 46.53
C THR A 65 48.29 -1.88 48.02
N TYR A 66 49.50 -1.68 48.56
CA TYR A 66 49.74 -1.28 49.96
C TYR A 66 49.41 0.19 50.30
N LEU A 67 49.24 1.08 49.31
CA LEU A 67 48.90 2.50 49.52
C LEU A 67 47.40 2.75 49.60
N ILE A 68 46.63 1.73 49.22
CA ILE A 68 45.18 1.69 49.39
C ILE A 68 44.93 1.41 50.87
N PRO A 69 44.33 2.35 51.61
CA PRO A 69 44.05 2.12 53.02
C PRO A 69 43.01 1.00 53.15
N GLY A 70 43.40 -0.14 53.72
CA GLY A 70 42.45 -1.15 54.16
C GLY A 70 41.44 -0.53 55.13
N GLN A 71 40.23 -1.07 55.18
CA GLN A 71 39.10 -0.51 55.95
C GLN A 71 39.38 -0.31 57.46
N GLY A 72 40.51 -0.75 57.99
CA GLY A 72 40.86 -0.71 59.42
C GLY A 72 41.44 0.59 59.98
N SER A 73 41.71 1.65 59.19
CA SER A 73 42.50 2.79 59.70
C SER A 73 41.75 4.09 60.01
N ARG A 74 40.48 4.28 59.65
CA ARG A 74 39.75 5.51 60.03
C ARG A 74 38.24 5.29 60.08
N SER A 75 37.67 5.65 61.24
CA SER A 75 36.24 5.61 61.60
C SER A 75 35.68 4.23 61.95
N PRO A 76 34.79 4.11 62.96
CA PRO A 76 34.09 2.85 63.21
C PRO A 76 33.34 2.44 61.93
N PRO A 77 33.31 1.14 61.59
CA PRO A 77 32.59 0.68 60.42
C PRO A 77 31.15 1.19 60.49
N PRO A 78 30.60 1.80 59.42
CA PRO A 78 29.17 2.12 59.41
C PRO A 78 28.42 0.81 59.72
N SER A 79 27.49 0.86 60.67
CA SER A 79 26.74 -0.32 61.16
C SER A 79 25.91 -1.03 60.08
N LYS A 80 25.88 -0.49 58.86
CA LYS A 80 25.33 -1.12 57.65
C LYS A 80 26.26 -0.86 56.45
N PRO A 81 26.55 -1.87 55.62
CA PRO A 81 27.14 -1.66 54.30
C PRO A 81 26.30 -0.64 53.52
N ARG A 82 26.93 0.38 52.93
CA ARG A 82 26.20 1.30 52.04
C ARG A 82 25.75 0.50 50.81
N PRO A 83 24.47 0.62 50.39
CA PRO A 83 24.01 -0.07 49.21
C PRO A 83 24.82 0.37 47.98
N PRO A 84 25.14 -0.53 47.05
CA PRO A 84 25.80 -0.17 45.80
C PRO A 84 24.98 0.89 45.06
N TYR A 85 25.65 1.79 44.34
CA TYR A 85 24.98 2.84 43.58
C TYR A 85 24.13 2.24 42.45
N GLU A 86 22.82 2.51 42.46
CA GLU A 86 21.88 2.13 41.39
C GLU A 86 21.33 3.40 40.73
N PRO A 87 21.61 3.65 39.42
CA PRO A 87 21.02 4.79 38.74
C PRO A 87 19.52 4.60 38.55
N LEU A 88 18.77 5.71 38.52
CA LEU A 88 17.30 5.70 38.45
C LEU A 88 16.76 4.91 37.25
N ILE A 89 17.39 5.02 36.08
CA ILE A 89 17.03 4.26 34.86
C ILE A 89 17.28 2.75 35.01
N LEU A 90 18.13 2.34 35.95
CA LEU A 90 18.42 0.94 36.26
C LEU A 90 17.54 0.38 37.39
N ASN A 91 16.54 1.16 37.86
CA ASN A 91 15.56 0.66 38.81
C ASN A 91 14.90 -0.60 38.23
N ILE A 92 14.75 -1.62 39.07
CA ILE A 92 14.16 -2.91 38.72
C ILE A 92 12.83 -2.77 37.96
N ILE A 93 12.01 -1.78 38.31
CA ILE A 93 10.71 -1.55 37.66
C ILE A 93 10.90 -1.12 36.20
N LEU A 94 11.82 -0.20 35.92
CA LEU A 94 12.07 0.30 34.56
C LEU A 94 12.82 -0.72 33.70
N VAL A 95 13.78 -1.41 34.32
CA VAL A 95 14.62 -2.41 33.68
C VAL A 95 13.83 -3.62 33.21
N PHE A 96 12.87 -4.11 34.01
CA PHE A 96 11.98 -5.20 33.60
C PHE A 96 10.73 -4.69 32.89
N GLY A 97 10.25 -3.49 33.23
CA GLY A 97 9.06 -2.89 32.63
C GLY A 97 9.24 -2.59 31.14
N THR A 98 10.37 -2.02 30.74
CA THR A 98 10.64 -1.69 29.33
C THR A 98 10.59 -2.91 28.40
N PRO A 99 11.36 -4.00 28.61
CA PRO A 99 11.27 -5.19 27.77
C PRO A 99 9.92 -5.91 27.86
N LEU A 100 9.22 -5.85 29.01
CA LEU A 100 7.87 -6.39 29.14
C LEU A 100 6.86 -5.63 28.25
N VAL A 101 6.96 -4.31 28.20
CA VAL A 101 6.12 -3.47 27.32
C VAL A 101 6.43 -3.75 25.84
N MET A 102 7.70 -3.92 25.47
CA MET A 102 8.07 -4.29 24.10
C MET A 102 7.50 -5.67 23.73
N PHE A 103 7.60 -6.65 24.63
CA PHE A 103 7.03 -7.98 24.43
C PHE A 103 5.50 -7.93 24.27
N SER A 104 4.80 -7.18 25.13
CA SER A 104 3.34 -7.05 25.06
C SER A 104 2.86 -6.33 23.80
N LEU A 105 3.58 -5.28 23.37
CA LEU A 105 3.31 -4.59 22.10
C LEU A 105 3.51 -5.53 20.90
N GLY A 106 4.58 -6.33 20.88
CA GLY A 106 4.82 -7.31 19.82
C GLY A 106 3.69 -8.34 19.73
N LEU A 107 3.24 -8.88 20.87
CA LEU A 107 2.12 -9.82 20.91
C LEU A 107 0.80 -9.17 20.48
N ALA A 108 0.54 -7.93 20.90
CA ALA A 108 -0.65 -7.19 20.51
C ALA A 108 -0.71 -6.95 18.99
N ILE A 109 0.42 -6.65 18.35
CA ILE A 109 0.51 -6.46 16.90
C ILE A 109 0.17 -7.75 16.15
N GLU A 110 0.67 -8.91 16.60
CA GLU A 110 0.34 -10.21 15.98
C GLU A 110 -1.15 -10.55 16.10
N ILE A 111 -1.74 -10.30 17.28
CA ILE A 111 -3.18 -10.50 17.50
C ILE A 111 -3.99 -9.57 16.59
N LEU A 112 -3.59 -8.30 16.46
CA LEU A 112 -4.24 -7.33 15.58
C LEU A 112 -4.13 -7.74 14.11
N ALA A 113 -2.97 -8.25 13.67
CA ALA A 113 -2.76 -8.75 12.30
C ALA A 113 -3.64 -9.98 12.02
N ALA A 114 -3.74 -10.92 12.97
CA ALA A 114 -4.62 -12.08 12.86
C ALA A 114 -6.10 -11.67 12.79
N LEU A 115 -6.54 -10.76 13.66
CA LEU A 115 -7.90 -10.23 13.65
C LEU A 115 -8.22 -9.49 12.34
N SER A 116 -7.30 -8.64 11.86
CA SER A 116 -7.45 -7.92 10.60
C SER A 116 -7.63 -8.87 9.42
N ARG A 117 -6.90 -9.99 9.37
CA ARG A 117 -7.09 -11.01 8.34
C ARG A 117 -8.43 -11.72 8.46
N SER A 118 -8.81 -12.15 9.66
CA SER A 118 -10.06 -12.89 9.89
C SER A 118 -11.33 -12.07 9.60
N ARG A 119 -11.30 -10.75 9.83
CA ARG A 119 -12.45 -9.85 9.67
C ARG A 119 -12.48 -9.10 8.33
N GLY A 120 -11.49 -9.31 7.47
CA GLY A 120 -11.37 -8.59 6.20
C GLY A 120 -11.10 -7.09 6.39
N GLY A 121 -10.26 -6.73 7.34
CA GLY A 121 -9.99 -5.35 7.74
C GLY A 121 -11.07 -4.74 8.66
N PHE A 122 -10.73 -3.63 9.30
CA PHE A 122 -11.63 -2.90 10.19
C PHE A 122 -12.41 -1.83 9.42
N ALA A 123 -13.70 -1.71 9.74
CA ALA A 123 -14.55 -0.67 9.16
C ALA A 123 -14.14 0.70 9.69
N ILE A 124 -14.05 1.68 8.79
CA ILE A 124 -13.69 3.06 9.12
C ILE A 124 -14.97 3.90 9.04
N PRO A 125 -15.44 4.52 10.14
CA PRO A 125 -16.58 5.43 10.11
C PRO A 125 -16.20 6.69 9.32
N ARG A 126 -16.57 6.77 8.04
CA ARG A 126 -16.18 7.88 7.16
C ARG A 126 -16.80 9.21 7.58
N ASP A 127 -18.00 9.17 8.17
CA ASP A 127 -18.78 10.36 8.52
C ASP A 127 -18.27 11.06 9.78
N LYS A 128 -17.47 10.35 10.60
CA LYS A 128 -16.99 10.82 11.92
C LYS A 128 -15.53 11.27 11.94
N ILE A 129 -14.77 11.04 10.87
CA ILE A 129 -13.35 11.41 10.82
C ILE A 129 -13.14 12.90 10.52
N PRO A 130 -13.83 13.50 9.52
CA PRO A 130 -13.67 14.93 9.23
C PRO A 130 -14.15 15.81 10.38
N THR A 131 -15.14 15.35 11.14
CA THR A 131 -15.72 16.10 12.28
C THR A 131 -14.81 16.14 13.50
N ILE A 132 -13.86 15.21 13.66
CA ILE A 132 -12.95 15.16 14.82
C ILE A 132 -11.58 15.76 14.49
N PHE A 133 -11.09 15.63 13.25
CA PHE A 133 -9.72 16.01 12.88
C PHE A 133 -9.60 16.99 11.69
N GLY A 134 -10.71 17.52 11.17
CA GLY A 134 -10.72 18.40 9.99
C GLY A 134 -10.39 17.68 8.68
N ASP A 135 -9.94 18.41 7.65
CA ASP A 135 -9.55 17.89 6.32
C ASP A 135 -8.21 17.12 6.31
N VAL A 136 -7.78 16.57 7.45
CA VAL A 136 -6.56 15.77 7.52
C VAL A 136 -6.84 14.38 6.95
N SER A 137 -5.97 13.92 6.05
CA SER A 137 -6.13 12.59 5.45
C SER A 137 -6.20 11.50 6.53
N ALA A 138 -7.26 10.68 6.48
CA ALA A 138 -7.46 9.60 7.44
C ALA A 138 -6.25 8.63 7.49
N GLN A 139 -5.57 8.46 6.35
CA GLN A 139 -4.36 7.65 6.24
C GLN A 139 -3.22 8.19 7.11
N PHE A 140 -3.03 9.52 7.15
CA PHE A 140 -1.98 10.14 7.95
C PHE A 140 -2.19 9.93 9.45
N LEU A 141 -3.41 10.13 9.94
CA LEU A 141 -3.76 9.95 11.36
C LEU A 141 -3.56 8.49 11.80
N VAL A 142 -3.97 7.56 10.95
CA VAL A 142 -3.86 6.13 11.18
C VAL A 142 -2.40 5.67 11.24
N SER A 143 -1.51 6.21 10.40
CA SER A 143 -0.07 5.88 10.43
C SER A 143 0.67 6.45 11.64
N PHE A 144 0.18 7.54 12.25
CA PHE A 144 0.84 8.16 13.41
C PHE A 144 0.58 7.41 14.72
N LEU A 145 -0.61 6.83 14.88
CA LEU A 145 -1.03 6.18 16.13
C LEU A 145 -0.08 5.05 16.60
N PRO A 146 0.34 4.09 15.77
CA PRO A 146 1.27 3.04 16.20
C PRO A 146 2.65 3.60 16.56
N THR A 147 3.10 4.62 15.83
CA THR A 147 4.40 5.27 16.07
C THR A 147 4.43 5.93 17.45
N PHE A 148 3.35 6.60 17.84
CA PHE A 148 3.24 7.23 19.15
C PHE A 148 3.33 6.22 20.32
N LEU A 149 2.82 4.99 20.14
CA LEU A 149 2.86 3.94 21.17
C LEU A 149 4.24 3.28 21.29
N VAL A 150 4.94 3.07 20.18
CA VAL A 150 6.21 2.34 20.16
C VAL A 150 7.42 3.25 20.45
N LEU A 151 7.36 4.53 20.07
CA LEU A 151 8.47 5.47 20.19
C LEU A 151 9.01 5.64 21.63
N PRO A 152 8.18 5.78 22.69
CA PRO A 152 8.69 5.88 24.05
C PRO A 152 9.50 4.65 24.48
N SER A 153 9.06 3.45 24.08
CA SER A 153 9.77 2.20 24.37
C SER A 153 11.13 2.16 23.67
N ALA A 154 11.22 2.66 22.42
CA ALA A 154 12.49 2.75 21.70
C ALA A 154 13.49 3.69 22.37
N LEU A 155 13.02 4.85 22.86
CA LEU A 155 13.84 5.82 23.57
C LEU A 155 14.35 5.27 24.90
N LEU A 156 13.47 4.65 25.70
CA LEU A 156 13.85 4.01 26.96
C LEU A 156 14.87 2.89 26.74
N TRP A 157 14.68 2.07 25.71
CA TRP A 157 15.64 1.02 25.35
C TRP A 157 17.03 1.57 25.03
N ARG A 158 17.10 2.71 24.33
CA ARG A 158 18.37 3.37 23.98
C ARG A 158 19.13 3.84 25.23
N GLU A 159 18.42 4.38 26.22
CA GLU A 159 19.04 4.79 27.50
C GLU A 159 19.52 3.57 28.30
N LEU A 160 18.77 2.46 28.28
CA LEU A 160 19.18 1.20 28.91
C LEU A 160 20.44 0.60 28.27
N ASP A 161 20.52 0.58 26.94
CA ASP A 161 21.73 0.13 26.22
C ASP A 161 22.94 1.04 26.51
N TRP A 162 22.73 2.36 26.55
CA TRP A 162 23.79 3.31 26.92
C TRP A 162 24.36 3.00 28.31
N MET A 163 23.48 2.69 29.27
CA MET A 163 23.89 2.29 30.62
C MET A 163 24.57 0.92 30.66
N LEU A 164 24.21 -0.03 29.79
CA LEU A 164 24.90 -1.32 29.69
C LEU A 164 26.33 -1.12 29.20
N ARG A 165 26.50 -0.31 28.16
CA ARG A 165 27.81 0.03 27.57
C ARG A 165 28.72 0.78 28.52
N SER A 166 28.19 1.73 29.30
CA SER A 166 29.00 2.51 30.25
C SER A 166 29.56 1.69 31.42
N TYR A 167 28.93 0.56 31.77
CA TYR A 167 29.38 -0.30 32.86
C TYR A 167 30.34 -1.42 32.42
N GLN A 168 30.44 -1.71 31.12
CA GLN A 168 31.29 -2.79 30.61
C GLN A 168 32.76 -2.68 31.03
N PRO A 169 33.44 -1.50 30.96
CA PRO A 169 34.85 -1.41 31.35
C PRO A 169 35.08 -1.77 32.82
N PHE A 170 34.15 -1.41 33.70
CA PHE A 170 34.21 -1.73 35.13
C PHE A 170 34.00 -3.23 35.39
N LEU A 171 33.15 -3.88 34.61
CA LEU A 171 32.98 -5.33 34.66
C LEU A 171 34.26 -6.06 34.25
N THR A 172 34.97 -5.57 33.24
CA THR A 172 36.25 -6.15 32.82
C THR A 172 37.33 -5.93 33.90
N LEU A 173 37.39 -4.73 34.50
CA LEU A 173 38.30 -4.44 35.62
C LEU A 173 38.05 -5.35 36.84
N PHE A 174 36.79 -5.64 37.17
CA PHE A 174 36.44 -6.53 38.28
C PHE A 174 36.93 -7.97 38.09
N HIS A 175 37.01 -8.47 36.84
CA HIS A 175 37.58 -9.79 36.57
C HIS A 175 39.11 -9.81 36.66
N GLY A 176 39.77 -8.64 36.57
CA GLY A 176 41.23 -8.47 36.67
C GLY A 176 42.00 -8.89 35.41
N ASN A 177 43.31 -8.58 35.41
CA ASN A 177 44.28 -8.99 34.38
C ASN A 177 43.94 -8.58 32.93
N ALA A 178 43.24 -7.47 32.74
CA ALA A 178 42.84 -6.97 31.43
C ALA A 178 43.79 -5.87 30.92
N SER A 179 43.98 -5.74 29.61
CA SER A 179 44.86 -4.71 29.03
C SER A 179 44.25 -3.31 29.13
N ALA A 180 45.07 -2.27 28.95
CA ALA A 180 44.60 -0.89 28.89
C ALA A 180 43.49 -0.67 27.84
N GLU A 181 43.66 -1.26 26.65
CA GLU A 181 42.70 -1.18 25.53
C GLU A 181 41.34 -1.83 25.83
N GLU A 182 41.33 -2.85 26.70
CA GLU A 182 40.12 -3.61 27.08
C GLU A 182 39.43 -3.04 28.33
N THR A 183 40.03 -2.04 28.98
CA THR A 183 39.55 -1.46 30.24
C THR A 183 39.54 0.07 30.22
N VAL A 184 40.63 0.71 30.64
CA VAL A 184 40.71 2.15 30.92
C VAL A 184 40.58 2.99 29.64
N LEU A 185 41.07 2.49 28.50
CA LEU A 185 40.96 3.16 27.21
C LEU A 185 39.70 2.76 26.43
N LEU A 186 38.93 1.79 26.95
CA LEU A 186 37.79 1.24 26.25
C LEU A 186 36.58 2.18 26.32
N ASP A 187 36.26 2.81 25.19
CA ASP A 187 35.10 3.69 25.07
C ASP A 187 34.01 3.05 24.20
N TYR A 188 32.93 2.60 24.85
CA TYR A 188 31.69 2.18 24.22
C TYR A 188 30.59 3.26 24.24
N VAL A 189 30.83 4.38 24.91
CA VAL A 189 29.83 5.43 25.16
C VAL A 189 29.80 6.45 24.03
N LYS A 190 30.97 6.92 23.57
CA LYS A 190 31.09 7.86 22.45
C LYS A 190 30.64 7.29 21.10
N PRO A 191 31.00 6.06 20.69
CA PRO A 191 30.56 5.54 19.40
C PRO A 191 29.06 5.24 19.36
N SER A 192 28.45 5.38 18.18
CA SER A 192 27.06 4.93 17.96
C SER A 192 26.94 3.41 18.21
N PRO A 193 25.73 2.90 18.55
CA PRO A 193 25.52 1.46 18.76
C PRO A 193 26.01 0.59 17.60
N LEU A 194 25.93 1.10 16.36
CA LEU A 194 26.44 0.45 15.15
C LEU A 194 27.95 0.22 15.21
N LEU A 195 28.72 1.22 15.64
CA LEU A 195 30.19 1.10 15.77
C LEU A 195 30.57 0.29 17.01
N ALA A 196 29.77 0.37 18.08
CA ALA A 196 29.97 -0.41 19.29
C ALA A 196 29.89 -1.93 19.03
N LEU A 197 29.05 -2.38 18.08
CA LEU A 197 28.95 -3.78 17.67
C LEU A 197 30.27 -4.36 17.19
N GLY A 198 30.97 -3.66 16.28
CA GLY A 198 32.25 -4.13 15.74
C GLY A 198 33.32 -4.26 16.83
N ARG A 199 33.38 -3.27 17.73
CA ARG A 199 34.30 -3.31 18.89
C ARG A 199 33.93 -4.40 19.88
N ALA A 200 32.64 -4.60 20.18
CA ALA A 200 32.19 -5.65 21.09
C ALA A 200 32.49 -7.05 20.56
N LEU A 201 32.43 -7.24 19.25
CA LEU A 201 32.81 -8.49 18.60
C LEU A 201 34.33 -8.74 18.68
N LYS A 202 35.15 -7.70 18.42
CA LYS A 202 36.62 -7.75 18.53
C LYS A 202 37.07 -8.19 19.93
N TYR A 203 36.53 -7.56 20.97
CA TYR A 203 36.88 -7.85 22.37
C TYR A 203 36.03 -8.97 23.01
N LYS A 204 35.22 -9.70 22.21
CA LYS A 204 34.38 -10.83 22.65
C LYS A 204 33.41 -10.51 23.80
N HIS A 205 32.99 -9.25 23.94
CA HIS A 205 32.02 -8.80 24.95
C HIS A 205 30.58 -9.15 24.54
N ARG A 206 30.16 -10.39 24.79
CA ARG A 206 28.87 -10.96 24.32
C ARG A 206 27.63 -10.19 24.80
N ILE A 207 27.60 -9.75 26.06
CA ILE A 207 26.46 -9.01 26.64
C ILE A 207 26.26 -7.69 25.89
N ILE A 208 27.36 -6.95 25.66
CA ILE A 208 27.33 -5.68 24.95
C ILE A 208 27.02 -5.86 23.47
N PHE A 209 27.54 -6.92 22.85
CA PHE A 209 27.20 -7.25 21.48
C PHE A 209 25.68 -7.41 21.29
N VAL A 210 25.02 -8.23 22.13
CA VAL A 210 23.57 -8.43 22.04
C VAL A 210 22.80 -7.14 22.39
N SER A 211 23.24 -6.39 23.41
CA SER A 211 22.64 -5.09 23.77
C SER A 211 22.68 -4.11 22.60
N SER A 212 23.87 -3.87 22.03
CA SER A 212 24.03 -2.95 20.91
C SER A 212 23.32 -3.45 19.65
N PHE A 213 23.23 -4.77 19.44
CA PHE A 213 22.47 -5.34 18.32
C PHE A 213 20.98 -5.01 18.46
N THR A 214 20.40 -5.26 19.63
CA THR A 214 19.00 -4.91 19.91
C THR A 214 18.74 -3.41 19.87
N ALA A 215 19.71 -2.57 20.28
CA ALA A 215 19.60 -1.12 20.16
C ALA A 215 19.68 -0.61 18.71
N VAL A 216 20.41 -1.31 17.82
CA VAL A 216 20.37 -1.00 16.38
C VAL A 216 19.01 -1.37 15.78
N LEU A 217 18.43 -2.50 16.21
CA LEU A 217 17.12 -2.93 15.74
C LEU A 217 15.99 -1.94 16.09
N THR A 218 16.10 -1.18 17.19
CA THR A 218 15.06 -0.19 17.53
C THR A 218 14.99 0.98 16.55
N TYR A 219 16.03 1.23 15.74
CA TYR A 219 15.95 2.23 14.65
C TYR A 219 14.92 1.84 13.58
N LEU A 220 14.61 0.55 13.44
CA LEU A 220 13.61 0.06 12.50
C LEU A 220 12.17 0.23 13.01
N PHE A 221 11.96 0.58 14.28
CA PHE A 221 10.61 0.68 14.86
C PHE A 221 9.77 1.74 14.16
N VAL A 222 10.30 2.95 14.03
CA VAL A 222 9.58 4.10 13.46
C VAL A 222 9.13 3.87 12.01
N PRO A 223 10.00 3.44 11.07
CA PRO A 223 9.55 3.19 9.70
C PRO A 223 8.55 2.03 9.61
N LEU A 224 8.71 0.98 10.42
CA LEU A 224 7.78 -0.16 10.42
C LEU A 224 6.42 0.20 11.04
N THR A 225 6.38 1.03 12.09
CA THR A 225 5.12 1.49 12.68
C THR A 225 4.33 2.40 11.75
N GLY A 226 5.03 3.25 10.97
CA GLY A 226 4.38 4.11 9.98
C GLY A 226 3.72 3.31 8.85
N ALA A 227 4.29 2.16 8.48
CA ALA A 227 3.77 1.27 7.44
C ALA A 227 2.74 0.24 7.96
N LEU A 228 2.56 0.12 9.29
CA LEU A 228 1.76 -0.93 9.91
C LEU A 228 0.28 -0.89 9.51
N LEU A 229 -0.30 0.30 9.48
CA LEU A 229 -1.72 0.52 9.27
C LEU A 229 -1.98 1.22 7.92
N GLN A 230 -2.78 0.59 7.06
CA GLN A 230 -3.07 1.08 5.72
C GLN A 230 -4.57 1.05 5.40
N ILE A 231 -5.07 2.12 4.79
CA ILE A 231 -6.43 2.20 4.27
C ILE A 231 -6.41 1.73 2.81
N ARG A 232 -7.12 0.65 2.51
CA ARG A 232 -7.23 0.12 1.14
C ARG A 232 -8.68 -0.12 0.71
N PRO A 233 -9.02 0.11 -0.57
CA PRO A 233 -10.31 -0.28 -1.12
C PRO A 233 -10.43 -1.80 -1.12
N THR A 234 -11.48 -2.32 -0.49
CA THR A 234 -11.75 -3.76 -0.41
C THR A 234 -13.16 -4.02 -0.93
N ALA A 235 -13.32 -5.02 -1.79
CA ALA A 235 -14.62 -5.48 -2.23
C ALA A 235 -15.35 -6.14 -1.06
N GLN A 236 -16.57 -5.69 -0.78
CA GLN A 236 -17.43 -6.24 0.25
C GLN A 236 -18.76 -6.62 -0.37
N ILE A 237 -19.12 -7.88 -0.14
CA ILE A 237 -20.41 -8.47 -0.49
C ILE A 237 -21.36 -8.26 0.69
N GLY A 238 -22.53 -7.68 0.42
CA GLY A 238 -23.60 -7.52 1.40
C GLY A 238 -24.94 -7.98 0.85
N ALA A 239 -25.76 -8.59 1.70
CA ALA A 239 -27.15 -8.86 1.38
C ALA A 239 -27.94 -7.55 1.37
N TRP A 240 -28.84 -7.43 0.41
CA TRP A 240 -29.65 -6.24 0.18
C TRP A 240 -31.03 -6.62 -0.37
N SER A 241 -31.96 -5.67 -0.39
CA SER A 241 -33.27 -5.82 -1.01
C SER A 241 -33.43 -4.85 -2.18
N ALA A 242 -33.76 -5.36 -3.36
CA ALA A 242 -34.10 -4.55 -4.52
C ALA A 242 -35.62 -4.61 -4.76
N THR A 243 -36.23 -3.51 -5.20
CA THR A 243 -37.64 -3.51 -5.56
C THR A 243 -37.76 -3.64 -7.07
N ARG A 244 -38.31 -4.76 -7.54
CA ARG A 244 -38.75 -4.95 -8.93
C ARG A 244 -40.03 -4.14 -9.15
N THR A 245 -40.09 -3.34 -10.21
CA THR A 245 -41.27 -2.50 -10.54
C THR A 245 -42.07 -3.01 -11.74
N GLU A 246 -41.60 -4.09 -12.37
CA GLU A 246 -42.25 -4.69 -13.54
C GLU A 246 -42.29 -6.20 -13.46
N THR A 247 -43.31 -6.81 -14.06
CA THR A 247 -43.42 -8.26 -14.26
C THR A 247 -43.73 -8.58 -15.71
N ILE A 248 -43.56 -9.85 -16.10
CA ILE A 248 -43.90 -10.31 -17.44
C ILE A 248 -45.43 -10.27 -17.61
N GLY A 249 -45.88 -9.55 -18.63
CA GLY A 249 -47.29 -9.42 -18.96
C GLY A 249 -47.47 -8.60 -20.25
N ARG A 250 -48.61 -8.76 -20.91
CA ARG A 250 -48.89 -8.06 -22.17
C ARG A 250 -49.33 -6.61 -21.88
N ALA A 251 -48.66 -5.64 -22.48
CA ALA A 251 -49.02 -4.23 -22.36
C ALA A 251 -50.38 -3.93 -23.03
N PRO A 252 -51.22 -3.05 -22.45
CA PRO A 252 -52.56 -2.75 -22.97
C PRO A 252 -52.55 -1.85 -24.22
N ASP A 253 -51.47 -1.13 -24.49
CA ASP A 253 -51.35 -0.11 -25.53
C ASP A 253 -50.61 -0.58 -26.80
N ILE A 254 -50.39 -1.89 -26.95
CA ILE A 254 -49.67 -2.50 -28.09
C ILE A 254 -50.29 -2.11 -29.43
N ALA A 255 -51.62 -1.96 -29.50
CA ALA A 255 -52.35 -1.59 -30.71
C ALA A 255 -51.91 -0.23 -31.30
N ASN A 256 -51.30 0.65 -30.51
CA ASN A 256 -50.81 1.95 -30.99
C ASN A 256 -49.49 1.87 -31.76
N LEU A 257 -48.80 0.72 -31.77
CA LEU A 257 -47.51 0.48 -32.42
C LEU A 257 -46.36 1.40 -31.99
N GLN A 258 -46.54 2.24 -30.98
CA GLN A 258 -45.55 3.22 -30.56
C GLN A 258 -44.27 2.55 -30.03
N ALA A 259 -44.41 1.45 -29.28
CA ALA A 259 -43.28 0.66 -28.79
C ALA A 259 -42.44 0.07 -29.94
N PHE A 260 -43.10 -0.45 -30.98
CA PHE A 260 -42.44 -0.97 -32.17
C PHE A 260 -41.76 0.14 -32.96
N LEU A 261 -42.41 1.29 -33.15
CA LEU A 261 -41.78 2.43 -33.84
C LEU A 261 -40.53 2.93 -33.08
N ALA A 262 -40.62 3.09 -31.75
CA ALA A 262 -39.50 3.52 -30.93
C ALA A 262 -38.33 2.52 -30.97
N ALA A 263 -38.63 1.22 -30.94
CA ALA A 263 -37.62 0.17 -31.06
C ALA A 263 -36.95 0.17 -32.44
N ALA A 264 -37.70 0.43 -33.52
CA ALA A 264 -37.16 0.52 -34.88
C ALA A 264 -36.22 1.73 -35.01
N GLY A 265 -36.63 2.90 -34.50
CA GLY A 265 -35.79 4.09 -34.47
C GLY A 265 -34.52 3.91 -33.62
N TYR A 266 -34.61 3.21 -32.48
CA TYR A 266 -33.43 2.87 -31.69
C TYR A 266 -32.48 1.93 -32.44
N ALA A 267 -33.01 0.87 -33.08
CA ALA A 267 -32.19 -0.08 -33.83
C ALA A 267 -31.45 0.59 -34.99
N ASP A 268 -32.13 1.45 -35.74
CA ASP A 268 -31.54 2.23 -36.84
C ASP A 268 -30.48 3.21 -36.34
N TYR A 269 -30.81 4.02 -35.32
CA TYR A 269 -29.86 4.96 -34.73
C TYR A 269 -28.62 4.28 -34.13
N ALA A 270 -28.80 3.15 -33.45
CA ALA A 270 -27.71 2.39 -32.85
C ALA A 270 -26.75 1.84 -33.91
N VAL A 271 -27.27 1.40 -35.06
CA VAL A 271 -26.46 1.03 -36.21
C VAL A 271 -25.74 2.28 -36.72
N LEU A 272 -26.46 3.32 -37.14
CA LEU A 272 -25.88 4.52 -37.77
C LEU A 272 -24.75 5.15 -36.95
N GLN A 273 -24.91 5.25 -35.63
CA GLN A 273 -23.93 5.86 -34.73
C GLN A 273 -22.89 4.90 -34.17
N LYS A 274 -22.93 3.61 -34.55
CA LYS A 274 -22.04 2.57 -34.03
C LYS A 274 -22.07 2.50 -32.49
N ILE A 275 -23.26 2.62 -31.92
CA ILE A 275 -23.46 2.60 -30.47
C ILE A 275 -23.68 1.15 -30.03
N ASP A 276 -22.68 0.63 -29.32
CA ASP A 276 -22.73 -0.68 -28.66
C ASP A 276 -23.29 -0.61 -27.22
N VAL A 277 -23.68 0.59 -26.78
CA VAL A 277 -24.34 0.79 -25.49
C VAL A 277 -25.83 0.50 -25.64
N GLU A 278 -26.28 -0.53 -24.94
CA GLU A 278 -27.68 -0.94 -24.91
C GLU A 278 -28.45 -0.14 -23.85
N PRO A 279 -29.78 0.07 -24.01
CA PRO A 279 -30.58 0.78 -23.03
C PRO A 279 -30.63 0.01 -21.72
N GLU A 280 -31.04 0.67 -20.65
CA GLU A 280 -31.24 0.01 -19.36
C GLU A 280 -32.17 -1.21 -19.51
N PHE A 281 -31.85 -2.28 -18.77
CA PHE A 281 -32.64 -3.51 -18.71
C PHE A 281 -32.66 -4.37 -20.00
N ILE A 282 -31.85 -4.03 -21.01
CA ILE A 282 -31.64 -4.83 -22.23
C ILE A 282 -30.15 -5.19 -22.35
N ARG A 283 -29.85 -6.44 -22.71
CA ARG A 283 -28.49 -6.90 -23.02
C ARG A 283 -28.49 -8.00 -24.09
N GLY A 284 -27.99 -7.70 -25.28
CA GLY A 284 -28.02 -8.64 -26.41
C GLY A 284 -29.45 -9.11 -26.73
N PRO A 285 -29.71 -10.43 -26.78
CA PRO A 285 -31.05 -10.98 -27.04
C PRO A 285 -31.98 -10.94 -25.80
N TRP A 286 -31.54 -10.35 -24.69
CA TRP A 286 -32.25 -10.40 -23.42
C TRP A 286 -32.89 -9.06 -23.04
N ALA A 287 -34.13 -9.13 -22.56
CA ALA A 287 -34.81 -8.05 -21.86
C ALA A 287 -35.20 -8.51 -20.45
N THR A 288 -35.08 -7.64 -19.44
CA THR A 288 -35.40 -7.97 -18.05
C THR A 288 -36.35 -6.96 -17.42
N SER A 289 -36.99 -7.34 -16.31
CA SER A 289 -37.82 -6.44 -15.52
C SER A 289 -37.02 -5.26 -14.98
N LYS A 290 -37.62 -4.07 -14.92
CA LYS A 290 -37.02 -2.93 -14.22
C LYS A 290 -36.98 -3.14 -12.71
N PHE A 291 -35.89 -2.69 -12.09
CA PHE A 291 -35.72 -2.65 -10.64
C PHE A 291 -35.19 -1.30 -10.19
N THR A 292 -35.64 -0.83 -9.02
CA THR A 292 -35.17 0.40 -8.41
C THR A 292 -34.03 0.11 -7.46
N PHE A 293 -32.94 0.85 -7.65
CA PHE A 293 -31.75 0.79 -6.82
C PHE A 293 -31.96 1.50 -5.48
N PRO A 294 -31.23 1.11 -4.42
CA PRO A 294 -31.21 1.89 -3.19
C PRO A 294 -30.66 3.29 -3.43
N THR A 295 -31.25 4.28 -2.74
CA THR A 295 -30.93 5.71 -2.84
C THR A 295 -29.68 6.12 -2.05
N ASP A 296 -28.70 5.21 -1.84
CA ASP A 296 -27.44 5.57 -1.18
C ASP A 296 -26.41 6.04 -2.24
N PRO A 297 -26.07 7.33 -2.29
CA PRO A 297 -25.56 8.00 -3.49
C PRO A 297 -24.05 7.79 -3.80
N LEU A 298 -23.31 6.96 -3.08
CA LEU A 298 -21.83 7.05 -3.06
C LEU A 298 -21.03 5.78 -3.36
N LEU A 299 -21.65 4.69 -3.82
CA LEU A 299 -20.92 3.43 -4.01
C LEU A 299 -20.72 3.10 -5.50
N ASN A 300 -19.45 3.08 -5.93
CA ASN A 300 -18.98 2.27 -7.07
C ASN A 300 -19.23 0.79 -6.74
N ALA A 301 -20.48 0.40 -6.82
CA ALA A 301 -20.97 -0.92 -6.49
C ALA A 301 -21.70 -1.52 -7.68
N THR A 302 -21.67 -2.84 -7.69
CA THR A 302 -22.46 -3.67 -8.58
C THR A 302 -23.52 -4.37 -7.76
N LEU A 303 -24.77 -4.27 -8.21
CA LEU A 303 -25.91 -4.95 -7.63
C LEU A 303 -26.20 -6.18 -8.48
N THR A 304 -26.23 -7.33 -7.82
CA THR A 304 -26.56 -8.62 -8.42
C THR A 304 -27.96 -9.01 -7.96
N VAL A 305 -28.87 -9.19 -8.90
CA VAL A 305 -30.29 -9.53 -8.64
C VAL A 305 -30.68 -10.70 -9.52
N THR A 306 -31.37 -11.68 -8.94
CA THR A 306 -32.04 -12.73 -9.72
C THR A 306 -33.45 -12.27 -10.05
N THR A 307 -33.76 -12.12 -11.34
CA THR A 307 -35.08 -11.71 -11.81
C THR A 307 -35.51 -12.47 -13.05
N HIS A 308 -36.74 -12.26 -13.51
CA HIS A 308 -37.22 -12.85 -14.75
C HIS A 308 -36.82 -11.98 -15.95
N GLY A 309 -36.44 -12.67 -17.02
CA GLY A 309 -36.10 -12.07 -18.30
C GLY A 309 -36.74 -12.82 -19.45
N LEU A 310 -36.85 -12.11 -20.57
CA LEU A 310 -37.29 -12.65 -21.85
C LEU A 310 -36.09 -12.71 -22.78
N ARG A 311 -35.88 -13.86 -23.42
CA ARG A 311 -34.91 -14.04 -24.48
C ARG A 311 -35.64 -14.03 -25.82
N THR A 312 -35.29 -13.07 -26.65
CA THR A 312 -35.73 -13.01 -28.04
C THR A 312 -34.79 -13.84 -28.90
N ASN A 313 -35.36 -14.73 -29.71
CA ASN A 313 -34.63 -15.44 -30.75
C ASN A 313 -35.36 -15.25 -32.09
N VAL A 314 -34.68 -14.66 -33.07
CA VAL A 314 -35.28 -14.35 -34.37
C VAL A 314 -35.36 -15.54 -35.34
N ASN A 315 -34.60 -16.62 -35.07
CA ASN A 315 -34.46 -17.81 -35.93
C ASN A 315 -34.38 -17.46 -37.43
N CYS A 316 -33.44 -16.59 -37.79
CA CYS A 316 -33.22 -16.22 -39.18
C CYS A 316 -32.41 -17.30 -39.92
N SER A 317 -32.71 -17.51 -41.20
CA SER A 317 -32.03 -18.47 -42.07
C SER A 317 -31.97 -17.97 -43.52
N ASN A 318 -30.94 -18.42 -44.23
CA ASN A 318 -30.83 -18.24 -45.68
C ASN A 318 -31.87 -19.11 -46.41
N PRO A 319 -32.28 -18.73 -47.64
CA PRO A 319 -33.17 -19.54 -48.46
C PRO A 319 -32.53 -20.88 -48.84
N ILE A 320 -33.36 -21.87 -49.18
CA ILE A 320 -32.90 -23.20 -49.61
C ILE A 320 -32.13 -23.17 -50.95
N ALA A 321 -32.44 -22.18 -51.78
CA ALA A 321 -31.81 -21.92 -53.07
C ALA A 321 -31.70 -20.41 -53.29
N PRO A 322 -30.80 -19.93 -54.17
CA PRO A 322 -30.74 -18.52 -54.53
C PRO A 322 -32.10 -17.97 -55.01
N PRO A 323 -32.48 -16.74 -54.64
CA PRO A 323 -33.75 -16.14 -55.07
C PRO A 323 -33.76 -15.94 -56.59
N THR A 324 -34.94 -16.10 -57.21
CA THR A 324 -35.15 -15.89 -58.64
C THR A 324 -35.75 -14.52 -58.91
N LEU A 325 -35.41 -13.92 -60.06
CA LEU A 325 -35.91 -12.62 -60.49
C LEU A 325 -36.72 -12.78 -61.78
N ASP A 326 -37.99 -12.37 -61.72
CA ASP A 326 -38.91 -12.39 -62.85
C ASP A 326 -39.24 -10.95 -63.27
N PHE A 327 -38.89 -10.56 -64.49
CA PHE A 327 -39.13 -9.21 -65.03
C PHE A 327 -40.55 -9.10 -65.58
N VAL A 328 -41.46 -8.48 -64.82
CA VAL A 328 -42.89 -8.34 -65.15
C VAL A 328 -43.12 -6.99 -65.81
N GLY A 329 -42.57 -6.81 -67.01
CA GLY A 329 -42.59 -5.54 -67.74
C GLY A 329 -41.63 -4.50 -67.14
N THR A 330 -40.63 -4.05 -67.89
CA THR A 330 -39.70 -3.00 -67.44
C THR A 330 -40.48 -1.74 -67.04
N PRO A 331 -40.31 -1.17 -65.82
CA PRO A 331 -39.22 -1.37 -64.86
C PRO A 331 -39.52 -2.29 -63.64
N LEU A 332 -40.61 -3.06 -63.63
CA LEU A 332 -41.00 -3.90 -62.48
C LEU A 332 -40.30 -5.27 -62.47
N VAL A 333 -39.79 -5.67 -61.31
CA VAL A 333 -39.14 -6.95 -61.06
C VAL A 333 -39.79 -7.63 -59.86
N THR A 334 -40.08 -8.92 -60.00
CA THR A 334 -40.59 -9.77 -58.93
C THR A 334 -39.47 -10.65 -58.39
N ILE A 335 -39.23 -10.61 -57.08
CA ILE A 335 -38.33 -11.54 -56.37
C ILE A 335 -39.17 -12.73 -55.92
N THR A 336 -38.74 -13.94 -56.22
CA THR A 336 -39.32 -15.16 -55.66
C THR A 336 -38.25 -15.92 -54.88
N SER A 337 -38.55 -16.29 -53.64
CA SER A 337 -37.61 -17.03 -52.78
C SER A 337 -38.33 -18.10 -51.96
N ARG A 338 -37.57 -19.15 -51.60
CA ARG A 338 -38.08 -20.30 -50.86
C ARG A 338 -37.29 -20.53 -49.57
N SER A 339 -38.00 -20.60 -48.45
CA SER A 339 -37.42 -20.87 -47.13
C SER A 339 -37.03 -22.35 -46.97
N ILE A 340 -36.24 -22.66 -45.93
CA ILE A 340 -35.91 -24.03 -45.53
C ILE A 340 -37.13 -24.88 -45.16
N ASN A 341 -38.24 -24.23 -44.78
CA ASN A 341 -39.50 -24.88 -44.43
C ASN A 341 -40.45 -24.95 -45.64
N ASN A 342 -39.93 -24.82 -46.86
CA ASN A 342 -40.69 -24.81 -48.12
C ASN A 342 -41.75 -23.70 -48.23
N CYS A 343 -41.60 -22.60 -47.49
CA CYS A 343 -42.47 -21.44 -47.64
C CYS A 343 -42.01 -20.60 -48.82
N ILE A 344 -42.93 -20.18 -49.67
CA ILE A 344 -42.64 -19.36 -50.86
C ILE A 344 -43.11 -17.95 -50.57
N ALA A 345 -42.22 -16.98 -50.80
CA ALA A 345 -42.55 -15.56 -50.68
C ALA A 345 -42.13 -14.84 -51.95
N ASN A 346 -42.97 -13.91 -52.37
CA ASN A 346 -42.77 -13.07 -53.53
C ASN A 346 -43.01 -11.60 -53.19
N ASP A 347 -42.21 -10.72 -53.79
CA ASP A 347 -42.43 -9.28 -53.71
C ASP A 347 -42.05 -8.60 -55.03
N THR A 348 -42.68 -7.46 -55.31
CA THR A 348 -42.49 -6.69 -56.54
C THR A 348 -41.95 -5.31 -56.24
N PHE A 349 -40.88 -4.91 -56.92
CA PHE A 349 -40.27 -3.59 -56.78
C PHE A 349 -39.87 -2.99 -58.14
N SER A 350 -39.64 -1.68 -58.19
CA SER A 350 -39.29 -0.94 -59.40
C SER A 350 -37.79 -0.62 -59.43
N LEU A 351 -37.12 -0.93 -60.54
CA LEU A 351 -35.69 -0.62 -60.71
C LEU A 351 -35.39 0.89 -60.76
N ASN A 352 -36.41 1.74 -60.95
CA ASN A 352 -36.23 3.19 -60.99
C ASN A 352 -36.12 3.82 -59.60
N ASP A 353 -36.43 3.08 -58.54
CA ASP A 353 -36.61 3.62 -57.20
C ASP A 353 -35.27 3.71 -56.43
N GLY A 354 -34.20 3.16 -57.00
CA GLY A 354 -32.83 3.23 -56.47
C GLY A 354 -31.98 2.01 -56.82
N ASN A 355 -30.64 2.17 -56.71
CA ASN A 355 -29.68 1.08 -56.94
C ASN A 355 -29.65 0.08 -55.78
N ASP A 356 -29.87 0.58 -54.56
CA ASP A 356 -29.92 -0.20 -53.32
C ASP A 356 -31.33 -0.15 -52.77
N GLN A 357 -31.99 -1.30 -52.71
CA GLN A 357 -33.36 -1.39 -52.23
C GLN A 357 -33.48 -2.52 -51.22
N SER A 358 -34.42 -2.33 -50.29
CA SER A 358 -34.77 -3.35 -49.32
C SER A 358 -36.24 -3.30 -49.02
N GLY A 359 -36.76 -4.44 -48.61
CA GLY A 359 -38.12 -4.53 -48.14
C GLY A 359 -38.30 -5.77 -47.29
N VAL A 360 -39.52 -5.91 -46.81
CA VAL A 360 -39.94 -7.03 -46.00
C VAL A 360 -41.33 -7.45 -46.43
N VAL A 361 -41.56 -8.75 -46.46
CA VAL A 361 -42.87 -9.34 -46.75
C VAL A 361 -43.21 -10.42 -45.75
N ARG A 362 -44.51 -10.60 -45.51
CA ARG A 362 -45.05 -11.74 -44.77
C ARG A 362 -44.91 -13.02 -45.59
N VAL A 363 -44.66 -14.13 -44.91
CA VAL A 363 -44.41 -15.43 -45.53
C VAL A 363 -45.47 -16.42 -45.05
N PRO A 364 -46.53 -16.68 -45.84
CA PRO A 364 -47.49 -17.72 -45.52
C PRO A 364 -46.82 -19.09 -45.73
N CYS A 365 -46.43 -19.72 -44.63
CA CYS A 365 -45.84 -21.05 -44.64
C CYS A 365 -46.92 -22.14 -44.73
N PRO A 366 -46.73 -23.22 -45.50
CA PRO A 366 -47.70 -24.32 -45.57
C PRO A 366 -48.02 -24.89 -44.17
N GLY A 367 -49.30 -25.26 -43.94
CA GLY A 367 -49.78 -25.78 -42.66
C GLY A 367 -50.31 -24.69 -41.72
N ALA A 368 -50.31 -24.96 -40.40
CA ALA A 368 -50.92 -24.09 -39.38
C ALA A 368 -50.30 -22.69 -39.29
N ALA A 369 -49.14 -22.46 -39.91
CA ALA A 369 -48.48 -21.15 -39.95
C ALA A 369 -49.13 -20.18 -40.97
N ALA A 370 -49.85 -20.68 -41.97
CA ALA A 370 -50.62 -19.84 -42.91
C ALA A 370 -51.90 -19.27 -42.27
N ASP A 371 -52.46 -19.98 -41.28
CA ASP A 371 -53.69 -19.60 -40.57
C ASP A 371 -53.44 -18.63 -39.41
N LEU A 372 -52.18 -18.30 -39.11
CA LEU A 372 -51.83 -17.34 -38.08
C LEU A 372 -52.22 -15.92 -38.49
N GLU A 373 -52.62 -15.09 -37.51
CA GLU A 373 -52.85 -13.67 -37.75
C GLU A 373 -51.57 -12.99 -38.31
N PRO A 374 -51.67 -11.93 -39.14
CA PRO A 374 -50.53 -11.33 -39.84
C PRO A 374 -49.33 -10.98 -38.94
N GLN A 375 -49.60 -10.60 -37.68
CA GLN A 375 -48.59 -10.30 -36.69
C GLN A 375 -47.76 -11.48 -36.19
N PHE A 376 -48.23 -12.72 -36.35
CA PHE A 376 -47.56 -13.92 -35.86
C PHE A 376 -46.94 -14.74 -37.01
N GLN A 377 -47.11 -14.29 -38.26
CA GLN A 377 -46.56 -14.96 -39.41
C GLN A 377 -45.05 -14.73 -39.54
N PRO A 378 -44.30 -15.71 -40.07
CA PRO A 378 -42.90 -15.52 -40.46
C PRO A 378 -42.75 -14.42 -41.51
N ILE A 379 -41.55 -13.86 -41.59
CA ILE A 379 -41.22 -12.76 -42.50
C ILE A 379 -40.02 -13.10 -43.36
N MET A 380 -39.95 -12.48 -44.54
CA MET A 380 -38.80 -12.51 -45.44
C MET A 380 -38.33 -11.08 -45.65
N PHE A 381 -37.09 -10.82 -45.26
CA PHE A 381 -36.38 -9.63 -45.72
C PHE A 381 -35.76 -9.90 -47.08
N TRP A 382 -35.83 -8.91 -47.96
CA TRP A 382 -35.16 -8.96 -49.26
C TRP A 382 -34.31 -7.70 -49.44
N PHE A 383 -33.18 -7.87 -50.12
CA PHE A 383 -32.20 -6.83 -50.36
C PHE A 383 -31.67 -6.96 -51.78
N THR A 384 -31.59 -5.84 -52.48
CA THR A 384 -31.02 -5.75 -53.82
C THR A 384 -29.90 -4.73 -53.86
N HIS A 385 -28.81 -5.05 -54.54
CA HIS A 385 -27.68 -4.17 -54.75
C HIS A 385 -27.28 -4.20 -56.22
N LEU A 386 -27.24 -3.04 -56.86
CA LEU A 386 -26.72 -2.88 -58.22
C LEU A 386 -25.32 -2.27 -58.17
N ARG A 387 -24.29 -3.08 -58.41
CA ARG A 387 -22.90 -2.61 -58.44
C ARG A 387 -22.70 -1.57 -59.55
N PRO A 388 -22.00 -0.45 -59.29
CA PRO A 388 -21.68 0.53 -60.33
C PRO A 388 -20.93 -0.11 -61.51
N GLY A 389 -21.53 -0.08 -62.71
CA GLY A 389 -20.97 -0.66 -63.93
C GLY A 389 -21.24 -2.14 -64.15
N ALA A 390 -21.97 -2.81 -63.26
CA ALA A 390 -22.46 -4.18 -63.48
C ALA A 390 -23.83 -4.18 -64.15
N THR A 391 -24.09 -5.20 -64.98
CA THR A 391 -25.41 -5.47 -65.60
C THR A 391 -26.27 -6.42 -64.78
N GLU A 392 -25.72 -7.03 -63.74
CA GLU A 392 -26.38 -8.04 -62.91
C GLU A 392 -26.77 -7.45 -61.55
N LEU A 393 -28.04 -7.64 -61.18
CA LEU A 393 -28.58 -7.24 -59.89
C LEU A 393 -28.28 -8.31 -58.84
N ALA A 394 -27.55 -7.97 -57.78
CA ALA A 394 -27.30 -8.89 -56.68
C ALA A 394 -28.49 -8.91 -55.73
N VAL A 395 -29.08 -10.09 -55.52
CA VAL A 395 -30.26 -10.26 -54.64
C VAL A 395 -29.96 -11.25 -53.53
N ARG A 396 -30.39 -10.89 -52.32
CA ARG A 396 -30.31 -11.72 -51.12
C ARG A 396 -31.63 -11.65 -50.38
N THR A 397 -32.05 -12.78 -49.83
CA THR A 397 -33.26 -12.89 -49.01
C THR A 397 -32.92 -13.60 -47.71
N VAL A 398 -33.61 -13.26 -46.62
CA VAL A 398 -33.45 -13.88 -45.31
C VAL A 398 -34.82 -14.12 -44.69
N PHE A 399 -35.09 -15.34 -44.28
CA PHE A 399 -36.34 -15.74 -43.64
C PHE A 399 -36.18 -15.77 -42.12
N CYS A 400 -37.07 -15.12 -41.37
CA CYS A 400 -37.02 -15.09 -39.91
C CYS A 400 -38.38 -15.49 -39.30
N ALA A 401 -38.32 -16.26 -38.21
CA ALA A 401 -39.47 -16.74 -37.46
C ALA A 401 -39.23 -16.53 -35.96
N PRO A 402 -39.54 -15.33 -35.42
CA PRO A 402 -39.16 -14.96 -34.08
C PRO A 402 -39.93 -15.74 -33.00
N ILE A 403 -39.22 -16.08 -31.92
CA ILE A 403 -39.75 -16.76 -30.74
C ILE A 403 -39.19 -16.03 -29.51
N VAL A 404 -40.02 -15.88 -28.48
CA VAL A 404 -39.57 -15.39 -27.17
C VAL A 404 -39.69 -16.49 -26.14
N THR A 405 -38.66 -16.63 -25.30
CA THR A 405 -38.66 -17.61 -24.20
C THR A 405 -38.48 -16.86 -22.88
N GLY A 406 -39.25 -17.20 -21.86
CA GLY A 406 -39.04 -16.68 -20.52
C GLY A 406 -38.03 -17.51 -19.76
N THR A 407 -37.20 -16.83 -18.98
CA THR A 407 -36.19 -17.47 -18.13
C THR A 407 -36.03 -16.69 -16.85
N THR A 408 -35.42 -17.32 -15.86
CA THR A 408 -34.88 -16.59 -14.71
C THR A 408 -33.40 -16.31 -14.97
N ALA A 409 -33.02 -15.04 -14.86
CA ALA A 409 -31.69 -14.54 -15.15
C ALA A 409 -31.10 -13.78 -13.96
N LYS A 410 -29.80 -13.99 -13.75
CA LYS A 410 -28.98 -13.25 -12.80
C LYS A 410 -28.44 -12.01 -13.52
N VAL A 411 -28.84 -10.84 -13.03
CA VAL A 411 -28.50 -9.54 -13.61
C VAL A 411 -27.52 -8.84 -12.70
N VAL A 412 -26.34 -8.51 -13.22
CA VAL A 412 -25.37 -7.64 -12.55
C VAL A 412 -25.47 -6.26 -13.16
N SER A 413 -25.78 -5.27 -12.34
CA SER A 413 -26.00 -3.90 -12.76
C SER A 413 -25.16 -2.92 -11.94
N ARG A 414 -24.76 -1.81 -12.55
CA ARG A 414 -24.01 -0.78 -11.85
C ARG A 414 -24.98 0.13 -11.10
N VAL A 415 -24.81 0.26 -9.78
CA VAL A 415 -25.72 1.06 -8.93
C VAL A 415 -25.76 2.53 -9.38
N ALA A 416 -24.62 3.09 -9.78
CA ALA A 416 -24.51 4.50 -10.17
C ALA A 416 -25.24 4.85 -11.49
N THR A 417 -25.35 3.91 -12.43
CA THR A 417 -25.87 4.19 -13.79
C THR A 417 -27.08 3.36 -14.17
N GLY A 418 -27.49 2.38 -13.37
CA GLY A 418 -28.58 1.45 -13.69
C GLY A 418 -28.29 0.44 -14.81
N LEU A 419 -27.27 0.68 -15.64
CA LEU A 419 -26.86 -0.20 -16.74
C LEU A 419 -26.52 -1.63 -16.29
N ILE A 420 -26.91 -2.60 -17.11
CA ILE A 420 -26.56 -4.01 -16.95
C ILE A 420 -25.12 -4.22 -17.43
N ALA A 421 -24.26 -4.71 -16.53
CA ALA A 421 -22.90 -5.12 -16.85
C ALA A 421 -22.89 -6.53 -17.45
N THR A 422 -23.53 -7.48 -16.78
CA THR A 422 -23.63 -8.88 -17.23
C THR A 422 -25.00 -9.45 -16.94
N MET A 423 -25.41 -10.40 -17.79
CA MET A 423 -26.63 -11.17 -17.60
C MET A 423 -26.33 -12.64 -17.85
N GLU A 424 -26.72 -13.50 -16.92
CA GLU A 424 -26.53 -14.94 -16.99
C GLU A 424 -27.86 -15.64 -16.79
N LYS A 425 -28.14 -16.66 -17.61
CA LYS A 425 -29.33 -17.49 -17.48
C LYS A 425 -29.15 -18.44 -16.28
N VAL A 426 -30.09 -18.42 -15.35
CA VAL A 426 -30.11 -19.30 -14.17
C VAL A 426 -30.97 -20.53 -14.44
N SER A 427 -32.20 -20.35 -14.96
CA SER A 427 -33.12 -21.45 -15.28
C SER A 427 -34.07 -21.08 -16.42
N ASP A 428 -34.64 -22.10 -17.08
CA ASP A 428 -35.73 -21.95 -18.07
C ASP A 428 -37.10 -21.70 -17.43
N GLU A 429 -37.15 -21.46 -16.13
CA GLU A 429 -38.39 -21.24 -15.40
C GLU A 429 -38.79 -19.76 -15.49
N ALA A 430 -40.00 -19.53 -15.96
CA ALA A 430 -40.65 -18.23 -15.93
C ALA A 430 -42.01 -18.37 -15.21
N PRO A 431 -42.46 -17.33 -14.48
CA PRO A 431 -43.74 -17.37 -13.79
C PRO A 431 -44.88 -17.60 -14.78
N PHE A 432 -45.93 -18.30 -14.34
CA PHE A 432 -47.13 -18.47 -15.15
C PHE A 432 -47.69 -17.10 -15.54
N ASN A 433 -47.87 -16.89 -16.84
CA ASN A 433 -48.44 -15.67 -17.39
C ASN A 433 -49.06 -15.95 -18.76
N ASP A 434 -49.95 -15.05 -19.18
CA ASP A 434 -50.73 -15.22 -20.43
C ASP A 434 -49.88 -15.21 -21.71
N VAL A 435 -48.67 -14.62 -21.65
CA VAL A 435 -47.74 -14.49 -22.79
C VAL A 435 -46.91 -15.75 -23.00
N LEU A 436 -46.45 -16.39 -21.93
CA LEU A 436 -45.53 -17.53 -22.00
C LEU A 436 -46.23 -18.87 -21.88
N ASN A 437 -47.22 -18.98 -21.00
CA ASN A 437 -47.84 -20.26 -20.62
C ASN A 437 -49.38 -20.25 -20.72
N GLY A 438 -49.97 -19.12 -21.13
CA GLY A 438 -51.43 -18.97 -21.26
C GLY A 438 -51.91 -19.04 -22.70
N ALA A 439 -53.04 -18.39 -22.98
CA ALA A 439 -53.75 -18.51 -24.26
C ALA A 439 -52.95 -17.93 -25.44
N ASN A 440 -52.00 -17.03 -25.15
CA ASN A 440 -51.12 -16.41 -26.14
C ASN A 440 -49.72 -17.07 -26.19
N SER A 441 -49.53 -18.22 -25.54
CA SER A 441 -48.27 -18.97 -25.61
C SER A 441 -47.92 -19.33 -27.06
N GLY A 442 -46.69 -19.02 -27.47
CA GLY A 442 -46.20 -19.28 -28.83
C GLY A 442 -46.65 -18.26 -29.89
N LYS A 443 -47.49 -17.28 -29.54
CA LYS A 443 -47.93 -16.20 -30.45
C LYS A 443 -47.15 -14.90 -30.18
N PHE A 444 -45.94 -14.82 -30.72
CA PHE A 444 -45.09 -13.63 -30.57
C PHE A 444 -45.14 -12.75 -31.81
N TRP A 445 -45.31 -11.44 -31.62
CA TRP A 445 -45.31 -10.47 -32.71
C TRP A 445 -44.01 -10.52 -33.51
N ASN A 446 -44.11 -10.59 -34.84
CA ASN A 446 -43.00 -10.35 -35.76
C ASN A 446 -42.54 -8.88 -35.77
N GLY A 447 -43.35 -7.98 -35.22
CA GLY A 447 -43.06 -6.56 -35.05
C GLY A 447 -43.10 -5.73 -36.34
N LEU A 448 -43.33 -6.32 -37.51
CA LEU A 448 -43.29 -5.61 -38.78
C LEU A 448 -44.66 -5.52 -39.45
N PHE A 449 -45.47 -6.58 -39.29
CA PHE A 449 -46.82 -6.62 -39.80
C PHE A 449 -47.82 -6.68 -38.66
N PHE A 450 -48.93 -5.98 -38.83
CA PHE A 450 -49.98 -5.90 -37.80
C PHE A 450 -51.36 -6.14 -38.40
N GLU A 451 -52.38 -6.18 -37.53
CA GLU A 451 -53.75 -6.28 -38.00
C GLU A 451 -54.15 -5.04 -38.80
N PRO A 452 -54.82 -5.21 -39.96
CA PRO A 452 -55.29 -4.08 -40.75
C PRO A 452 -56.15 -3.13 -39.93
N THR A 453 -55.85 -1.84 -40.02
CA THR A 453 -56.55 -0.78 -39.30
C THR A 453 -56.94 0.35 -40.24
N THR A 454 -58.05 1.03 -39.95
CA THR A 454 -58.48 2.24 -40.68
C THR A 454 -57.83 3.52 -40.15
N ASN A 455 -57.05 3.43 -39.07
CA ASN A 455 -56.41 4.59 -38.48
C ASN A 455 -55.12 4.96 -39.24
N ASN A 456 -55.16 6.09 -39.94
CA ASN A 456 -54.03 6.61 -40.72
C ASN A 456 -52.73 6.77 -39.90
N VAL A 457 -52.83 7.08 -38.61
CA VAL A 457 -51.64 7.22 -37.74
C VAL A 457 -50.98 5.86 -37.50
N ILE A 458 -51.78 4.82 -37.29
CA ILE A 458 -51.25 3.47 -37.05
C ILE A 458 -50.68 2.91 -38.35
N GLN A 459 -51.34 3.12 -39.49
CA GLN A 459 -50.80 2.76 -40.81
C GLN A 459 -49.47 3.48 -41.09
N ALA A 460 -49.37 4.78 -40.81
CA ALA A 460 -48.11 5.52 -40.99
C ALA A 460 -46.98 4.98 -40.09
N ARG A 461 -47.29 4.56 -38.86
CA ARG A 461 -46.32 3.91 -37.96
C ARG A 461 -45.86 2.56 -38.50
N GLU A 462 -46.78 1.72 -38.98
CA GLU A 462 -46.44 0.44 -39.61
C GLU A 462 -45.53 0.63 -40.83
N THR A 463 -45.87 1.55 -41.74
CA THR A 463 -45.02 1.88 -42.89
C THR A 463 -43.64 2.37 -42.47
N ALA A 464 -43.54 3.21 -41.44
CA ALA A 464 -42.27 3.68 -40.92
C ALA A 464 -41.42 2.53 -40.35
N ILE A 465 -42.02 1.61 -39.59
CA ILE A 465 -41.35 0.42 -39.05
C ILE A 465 -40.80 -0.45 -40.18
N ASN A 466 -41.63 -0.72 -41.21
CA ASN A 466 -41.28 -1.53 -42.37
C ASN A 466 -40.18 -0.91 -43.25
N LEU A 467 -39.96 0.40 -43.15
CA LEU A 467 -38.84 1.07 -43.81
C LEU A 467 -37.57 1.08 -42.94
N MET A 468 -37.71 1.39 -41.65
CA MET A 468 -36.57 1.60 -40.75
C MET A 468 -35.76 0.32 -40.49
N VAL A 469 -36.43 -0.81 -40.27
CA VAL A 469 -35.73 -2.06 -39.92
C VAL A 469 -34.90 -2.61 -41.11
N PRO A 470 -35.43 -2.75 -42.34
CA PRO A 470 -34.60 -3.16 -43.49
C PRO A 470 -33.48 -2.18 -43.82
N THR A 471 -33.73 -0.87 -43.71
CA THR A 471 -32.71 0.17 -43.92
C THR A 471 -31.55 0.02 -42.91
N ALA A 472 -31.87 -0.19 -41.62
CA ALA A 472 -30.87 -0.43 -40.59
C ALA A 472 -30.03 -1.70 -40.86
N ILE A 473 -30.60 -2.72 -41.50
CA ILE A 473 -29.88 -3.94 -41.89
C ILE A 473 -28.85 -3.66 -42.98
N ILE A 474 -29.20 -2.89 -44.03
CA ILE A 474 -28.25 -2.48 -45.07
C ILE A 474 -27.11 -1.66 -44.44
N ASN A 475 -27.45 -0.68 -43.61
CA ASN A 475 -26.46 0.16 -42.93
C ASN A 475 -25.50 -0.70 -42.06
N ARG A 476 -26.02 -1.73 -41.40
CA ARG A 476 -25.20 -2.67 -40.60
C ARG A 476 -24.29 -3.53 -41.48
N LEU A 477 -24.78 -3.95 -42.64
CA LEU A 477 -24.02 -4.74 -43.60
C LEU A 477 -22.82 -3.94 -44.12
N GLU A 478 -23.03 -2.70 -44.56
CA GLU A 478 -21.98 -1.80 -45.01
C GLU A 478 -20.93 -1.55 -43.93
N GLN A 479 -21.36 -1.31 -42.68
CA GLN A 479 -20.46 -1.11 -41.55
C GLN A 479 -19.53 -2.30 -41.27
N ARG A 480 -20.03 -3.53 -41.47
CA ARG A 480 -19.24 -4.74 -41.24
C ARG A 480 -18.27 -5.02 -42.38
N ALA A 481 -18.62 -4.65 -43.61
CA ALA A 481 -17.91 -5.09 -44.81
C ALA A 481 -17.19 -3.97 -45.57
N GLN A 482 -16.98 -2.77 -45.00
CA GLN A 482 -16.39 -1.58 -45.66
C GLN A 482 -17.16 -1.06 -46.89
N SER A 483 -17.85 -1.93 -47.62
CA SER A 483 -18.76 -1.66 -48.74
C SER A 483 -19.93 -2.67 -48.74
N ILE A 484 -21.03 -2.30 -49.38
CA ILE A 484 -22.21 -3.18 -49.56
C ILE A 484 -21.83 -4.40 -50.42
N ASP A 485 -21.00 -4.21 -51.45
CA ASP A 485 -20.50 -5.25 -52.34
C ASP A 485 -19.82 -6.41 -51.60
N GLU A 486 -18.89 -6.09 -50.70
CA GLU A 486 -18.21 -7.08 -49.86
C GLU A 486 -19.18 -7.77 -48.91
N GLY A 487 -20.18 -7.03 -48.39
CA GLY A 487 -21.21 -7.57 -47.52
C GLY A 487 -22.10 -8.62 -48.21
N PHE A 488 -22.46 -8.38 -49.47
CA PHE A 488 -23.22 -9.31 -50.31
C PHE A 488 -22.39 -10.50 -50.81
N ALA A 489 -21.08 -10.32 -50.94
CA ALA A 489 -20.15 -11.38 -51.33
C ALA A 489 -19.91 -12.40 -50.20
N GLN A 490 -20.02 -11.98 -48.94
CA GLN A 490 -19.90 -12.89 -47.79
C GLN A 490 -21.08 -13.87 -47.72
N PRO A 491 -20.85 -15.20 -47.57
CA PRO A 491 -21.92 -16.21 -47.57
C PRO A 491 -23.05 -15.97 -46.55
N ASN A 492 -22.71 -15.42 -45.37
CA ASN A 492 -23.67 -15.11 -44.29
C ASN A 492 -23.69 -13.61 -43.93
N GLY A 493 -23.15 -12.72 -44.77
CA GLY A 493 -23.06 -11.29 -44.45
C GLY A 493 -24.43 -10.67 -44.17
N VAL A 494 -25.38 -10.89 -45.09
CA VAL A 494 -26.76 -10.40 -44.96
C VAL A 494 -27.49 -11.09 -43.81
N LEU A 495 -27.34 -12.42 -43.65
CA LEU A 495 -27.95 -13.17 -42.56
C LEU A 495 -27.52 -12.67 -41.18
N ASP A 496 -26.23 -12.42 -40.99
CA ASP A 496 -25.68 -11.92 -39.74
C ASP A 496 -26.16 -10.50 -39.45
N ALA A 497 -26.20 -9.62 -40.47
CA ALA A 497 -26.70 -8.26 -40.33
C ALA A 497 -28.18 -8.24 -39.98
N THR A 498 -29.01 -9.02 -40.69
CA THR A 498 -30.44 -9.20 -40.41
C THR A 498 -30.65 -9.73 -39.00
N SER A 499 -29.96 -10.80 -38.62
CA SER A 499 -30.10 -11.41 -37.29
C SER A 499 -29.76 -10.44 -36.17
N PHE A 500 -28.69 -9.65 -36.33
CA PHE A 500 -28.26 -8.66 -35.35
C PHE A 500 -29.27 -7.54 -35.17
N VAL A 501 -29.66 -6.87 -36.26
CA VAL A 501 -30.57 -5.71 -36.20
C VAL A 501 -31.96 -6.15 -35.76
N TYR A 502 -32.47 -7.26 -36.31
CA TYR A 502 -33.80 -7.75 -35.98
C TYR A 502 -33.89 -8.25 -34.53
N THR A 503 -32.82 -8.87 -34.00
CA THR A 503 -32.75 -9.23 -32.58
C THR A 503 -32.76 -7.99 -31.68
N LYS A 504 -31.95 -6.97 -32.01
CA LYS A 504 -31.91 -5.72 -31.25
C LYS A 504 -33.27 -5.01 -31.27
N TYR A 505 -33.89 -4.95 -32.44
CA TYR A 505 -35.24 -4.41 -32.64
C TYR A 505 -36.29 -5.12 -31.77
N LEU A 506 -36.44 -6.43 -31.94
CA LEU A 506 -37.45 -7.20 -31.21
C LEU A 506 -37.18 -7.27 -29.72
N THR A 507 -35.92 -7.29 -29.27
CA THR A 507 -35.62 -7.28 -27.83
C THR A 507 -35.97 -5.94 -27.20
N THR A 508 -35.74 -4.84 -27.92
CA THR A 508 -36.13 -3.50 -27.47
C THR A 508 -37.65 -3.35 -27.44
N ALA A 509 -38.35 -3.86 -28.46
CA ALA A 509 -39.81 -3.89 -28.49
C ALA A 509 -40.37 -4.79 -27.36
N ALA A 510 -39.78 -5.97 -27.14
CA ALA A 510 -40.16 -6.93 -26.11
C ALA A 510 -40.16 -6.31 -24.72
N LYS A 511 -39.15 -5.47 -24.41
CA LYS A 511 -39.08 -4.73 -23.14
C LYS A 511 -40.30 -3.84 -22.91
N ALA A 512 -40.83 -3.21 -23.95
CA ALA A 512 -41.98 -2.30 -23.84
C ALA A 512 -43.33 -3.02 -23.89
N ILE A 513 -43.44 -4.13 -24.63
CA ILE A 513 -44.72 -4.83 -24.87
C ILE A 513 -45.00 -5.99 -23.91
N TYR A 514 -43.96 -6.63 -23.35
CA TYR A 514 -44.09 -7.83 -22.52
C TYR A 514 -43.72 -7.59 -21.04
N PHE A 515 -43.53 -6.34 -20.63
CA PHE A 515 -43.36 -5.98 -19.23
C PHE A 515 -44.43 -4.98 -18.81
N VAL A 516 -45.13 -5.31 -17.72
CA VAL A 516 -46.19 -4.46 -17.13
C VAL A 516 -45.80 -4.04 -15.72
N PRO A 517 -46.26 -2.87 -15.23
CA PRO A 517 -45.97 -2.41 -13.89
C PRO A 517 -46.46 -3.40 -12.82
N ALA A 518 -45.55 -3.85 -11.96
CA ALA A 518 -45.86 -4.69 -10.81
C ALA A 518 -44.73 -4.63 -9.78
N ASN A 519 -45.06 -4.33 -8.53
CA ASN A 519 -44.07 -4.19 -7.47
C ASN A 519 -43.83 -5.52 -6.75
N ALA A 520 -42.57 -5.92 -6.62
CA ALA A 520 -42.16 -7.06 -5.81
C ALA A 520 -40.77 -6.83 -5.20
N THR A 521 -40.54 -7.29 -3.97
CA THR A 521 -39.22 -7.24 -3.34
C THR A 521 -38.40 -8.46 -3.75
N LEU A 522 -37.16 -8.24 -4.20
CA LEU A 522 -36.20 -9.28 -4.57
C LEU A 522 -35.00 -9.21 -3.62
N GLU A 523 -34.46 -10.38 -3.29
CA GLU A 523 -33.17 -10.48 -2.63
C GLU A 523 -32.06 -10.13 -3.61
N ALA A 524 -31.15 -9.27 -3.16
CA ALA A 524 -30.08 -8.73 -3.97
C ALA A 524 -28.75 -8.81 -3.23
N GLU A 525 -27.66 -8.91 -3.98
CA GLU A 525 -26.32 -8.91 -3.45
C GLU A 525 -25.59 -7.67 -3.96
N VAL A 526 -25.15 -6.80 -3.04
CA VAL A 526 -24.37 -5.61 -3.38
C VAL A 526 -22.90 -5.95 -3.19
N ASN A 527 -22.15 -5.94 -4.28
CA ASN A 527 -20.70 -5.94 -4.24
C ASN A 527 -20.20 -4.51 -4.36
N SER A 528 -19.72 -3.97 -3.23
CA SER A 528 -19.31 -2.57 -3.11
C SER A 528 -17.83 -2.45 -2.74
N ILE A 529 -17.19 -1.40 -3.24
CA ILE A 529 -15.80 -1.08 -2.87
C ILE A 529 -15.81 -0.15 -1.67
N VAL A 530 -15.45 -0.67 -0.49
CA VAL A 530 -15.42 0.10 0.76
C VAL A 530 -13.97 0.25 1.23
N SER A 531 -13.60 1.44 1.71
CA SER A 531 -12.28 1.64 2.33
C SER A 531 -12.29 1.03 3.71
N ARG A 532 -11.38 0.07 3.92
CA ARG A 532 -11.18 -0.57 5.22
C ARG A 532 -9.76 -0.37 5.69
N LEU A 533 -9.60 -0.33 7.01
CA LEU A 533 -8.31 -0.27 7.67
C LEU A 533 -7.73 -1.67 7.76
N TRP A 534 -6.52 -1.85 7.25
CA TRP A 534 -5.81 -3.11 7.26
C TRP A 534 -4.49 -2.97 8.03
N VAL A 535 -4.16 -4.03 8.76
CA VAL A 535 -2.81 -4.23 9.29
C VAL A 535 -2.00 -4.92 8.20
N ASP A 536 -0.95 -4.27 7.69
CA ASP A 536 -0.11 -4.84 6.64
C ASP A 536 0.73 -5.99 7.24
N PRO A 537 0.67 -7.20 6.67
CA PRO A 537 1.33 -8.38 7.24
C PRO A 537 2.86 -8.25 7.30
N LEU A 538 3.50 -7.58 6.33
CA LEU A 538 4.96 -7.50 6.26
C LEU A 538 5.55 -6.66 7.42
N PRO A 539 5.18 -5.37 7.59
CA PRO A 539 5.64 -4.58 8.72
C PRO A 539 5.10 -5.11 10.05
N ALA A 540 3.91 -5.71 10.09
CA ALA A 540 3.38 -6.29 11.33
C ALA A 540 4.24 -7.45 11.85
N HIS A 541 4.51 -8.45 11.01
CA HIS A 541 5.30 -9.61 11.42
C HIS A 541 6.76 -9.25 11.71
N THR A 542 7.36 -8.37 10.91
CA THR A 542 8.73 -7.91 11.13
C THR A 542 8.86 -7.08 12.41
N LEU A 543 7.98 -6.11 12.63
CA LEU A 543 7.98 -5.29 13.84
C LEU A 543 7.70 -6.13 15.08
N ALA A 544 6.72 -7.02 15.03
CA ALA A 544 6.41 -7.93 16.15
C ALA A 544 7.58 -8.85 16.47
N ALA A 545 8.22 -9.46 15.46
CA ALA A 545 9.39 -10.31 15.67
C ALA A 545 10.53 -9.53 16.34
N ILE A 546 10.83 -8.32 15.87
CA ILE A 546 11.88 -7.49 16.47
C ILE A 546 11.52 -7.08 17.90
N LEU A 547 10.27 -6.68 18.16
CA LEU A 547 9.80 -6.33 19.52
C LEU A 547 9.86 -7.52 20.49
N LEU A 548 9.47 -8.71 20.05
CA LEU A 548 9.55 -9.93 20.86
C LEU A 548 11.00 -10.33 21.13
N LEU A 549 11.86 -10.30 20.10
CA LEU A 549 13.29 -10.61 20.24
C LEU A 549 13.99 -9.62 21.17
N THR A 550 13.75 -8.31 21.01
CA THR A 550 14.32 -7.28 21.89
C THR A 550 13.79 -7.38 23.32
N GLY A 551 12.50 -7.70 23.53
CA GLY A 551 11.93 -7.94 24.85
C GLY A 551 12.54 -9.16 25.56
N ILE A 552 12.65 -10.30 24.88
CA ILE A 552 13.24 -11.52 25.44
C ILE A 552 14.73 -11.33 25.71
N ALA A 553 15.49 -10.87 24.71
CA ALA A 553 16.93 -10.62 24.84
C ALA A 553 17.19 -9.58 25.93
N GLY A 554 16.39 -8.52 25.99
CA GLY A 554 16.53 -7.48 27.00
C GLY A 554 16.27 -7.96 28.42
N THR A 555 15.25 -8.78 28.62
CA THR A 555 14.97 -9.41 29.92
C THR A 555 16.16 -10.25 30.38
N ILE A 556 16.73 -11.08 29.48
CA ILE A 556 17.90 -11.91 29.79
C ILE A 556 19.14 -11.06 30.07
N LEU A 557 19.42 -10.06 29.22
CA LEU A 557 20.57 -9.18 29.36
C LEU A 557 20.54 -8.44 30.69
N HIS A 558 19.40 -7.86 31.05
CA HIS A 558 19.27 -7.14 32.30
C HIS A 558 19.32 -8.05 33.52
N LEU A 559 18.83 -9.30 33.45
CA LEU A 559 19.03 -10.30 34.51
C LEU A 559 20.51 -10.61 34.73
N LEU A 560 21.26 -10.85 33.65
CA LEU A 560 22.69 -11.15 33.70
C LEU A 560 23.48 -9.94 34.22
N ASN A 561 23.23 -8.78 33.64
CA ASN A 561 23.89 -7.53 34.00
C ASN A 561 23.58 -7.14 35.46
N ARG A 562 22.35 -7.33 35.96
CA ARG A 562 22.02 -7.09 37.37
C ARG A 562 22.83 -7.99 38.29
N ARG A 563 22.94 -9.29 37.97
CA ARG A 563 23.75 -10.25 38.75
C ARG A 563 25.23 -9.87 38.78
N GLN A 564 25.75 -9.31 37.69
CA GLN A 564 27.15 -8.89 37.62
C GLN A 564 27.39 -7.56 38.34
N ARG A 565 26.48 -6.57 38.21
CA ARG A 565 26.61 -5.26 38.86
C ARG A 565 26.53 -5.31 40.38
N LEU A 566 25.70 -6.19 40.94
CA LEU A 566 25.60 -6.38 42.39
C LEU A 566 26.93 -6.81 43.04
N LYS A 567 27.88 -7.32 42.25
CA LYS A 567 29.20 -7.74 42.73
C LYS A 567 30.24 -6.61 42.71
N ILE A 568 29.99 -5.50 42.02
CA ILE A 568 30.98 -4.43 41.85
C ILE A 568 30.81 -3.42 42.99
N PRO A 569 31.84 -3.21 43.84
CA PRO A 569 31.80 -2.21 44.90
C PRO A 569 32.05 -0.81 44.31
N MET A 570 30.98 -0.11 43.90
CA MET A 570 31.07 1.29 43.47
C MET A 570 30.27 2.21 44.40
N SER A 571 30.94 3.22 44.94
CA SER A 571 30.35 4.20 45.87
C SER A 571 29.75 5.43 45.18
N ALA A 572 30.03 5.64 43.90
CA ALA A 572 29.58 6.81 43.13
C ALA A 572 29.27 6.46 41.67
N GLN A 573 28.50 7.33 40.99
CA GLN A 573 28.11 7.14 39.59
C GLN A 573 29.35 7.18 38.67
N PRO A 574 29.57 6.15 37.83
CA PRO A 574 30.63 6.18 36.83
C PRO A 574 30.38 7.30 35.80
N GLY A 575 31.43 8.05 35.46
CA GLY A 575 31.39 9.14 34.46
C GLY A 575 31.44 10.56 35.02
N THR A 576 31.38 10.74 36.35
CA THR A 576 31.66 12.06 36.96
C THR A 576 33.16 12.22 37.24
N ILE A 577 33.68 13.44 37.14
CA ILE A 577 35.10 13.73 37.42
C ILE A 577 35.47 13.29 38.85
N ALA A 578 34.61 13.57 39.83
CA ALA A 578 34.83 13.18 41.21
C ALA A 578 34.90 11.67 41.41
N ALA A 579 34.04 10.89 40.73
CA ALA A 579 34.07 9.43 40.80
C ALA A 579 35.34 8.87 40.14
N THR A 580 35.73 9.39 38.98
CA THR A 580 36.97 8.99 38.31
C THR A 580 38.19 9.26 39.20
N VAL A 581 38.28 10.44 39.81
CA VAL A 581 39.37 10.80 40.74
C VAL A 581 39.34 9.89 41.97
N ALA A 582 38.17 9.55 42.51
CA ALA A 582 38.07 8.65 43.65
C ALA A 582 38.55 7.23 43.33
N LEU A 583 38.14 6.68 42.17
CA LEU A 583 38.50 5.33 41.73
C LEU A 583 39.99 5.17 41.39
N THR A 584 40.65 6.25 40.95
CA THR A 584 42.09 6.26 40.67
C THR A 584 42.91 6.86 41.79
N SER A 585 42.28 7.42 42.83
CA SER A 585 43.00 8.02 43.94
C SER A 585 43.90 6.97 44.59
N ARG A 586 45.20 7.31 44.72
CA ARG A 586 46.25 6.44 45.28
C ARG A 586 46.71 5.27 44.40
N SER A 587 46.07 5.06 43.26
CA SER A 587 46.64 4.24 42.20
C SER A 587 47.74 5.06 41.49
N GLN A 588 49.01 4.71 41.68
CA GLN A 588 50.12 5.55 41.18
C GLN A 588 50.20 5.60 39.64
N TRP A 589 49.45 4.76 38.91
CA TRP A 589 49.45 4.76 37.45
C TRP A 589 48.91 6.06 36.85
N GLY A 590 48.06 6.81 37.58
CA GLY A 590 47.57 8.11 37.15
C GLY A 590 48.67 9.17 36.97
N GLN A 591 49.84 8.98 37.59
CA GLN A 591 51.00 9.89 37.43
C GLN A 591 51.69 9.73 36.07
N ILE A 592 51.43 8.63 35.36
CA ILE A 592 52.02 8.34 34.03
C ILE A 592 51.31 9.17 32.95
N LEU A 593 50.05 9.55 33.19
CA LEU A 593 49.23 10.30 32.26
C LEU A 593 49.30 11.80 32.54
N SER A 594 49.40 12.58 31.47
CA SER A 594 49.33 14.04 31.49
C SER A 594 47.99 14.53 30.91
N ALA A 595 47.52 15.68 31.38
CA ALA A 595 46.30 16.30 30.86
C ALA A 595 46.38 16.69 29.37
N GLN A 596 47.60 16.85 28.83
CA GLN A 596 47.84 17.15 27.41
C GLN A 596 48.04 15.90 26.54
N ASP A 597 47.94 14.69 27.08
CA ASP A 597 48.14 13.48 26.29
C ASP A 597 46.94 13.17 25.38
N ASP A 598 47.20 12.93 24.10
CA ASP A 598 46.21 12.38 23.16
C ASP A 598 45.96 10.89 23.41
N ILE A 599 44.83 10.36 22.89
CA ILE A 599 44.42 8.95 23.08
C ILE A 599 45.53 7.96 22.65
N LEU A 600 46.21 8.21 21.54
CA LEU A 600 47.30 7.36 21.04
C LEU A 600 48.54 7.42 21.96
N THR A 601 48.82 8.59 22.53
CA THR A 601 49.91 8.78 23.49
C THR A 601 49.59 8.07 24.80
N MET A 602 48.33 8.13 25.25
CA MET A 602 47.86 7.39 26.42
C MET A 602 47.93 5.87 26.17
N GLU A 603 47.52 5.38 24.99
CA GLU A 603 47.62 3.97 24.59
C GLU A 603 49.05 3.46 24.68
N LYS A 604 50.00 4.20 24.10
CA LYS A 604 51.42 3.87 24.16
C LYS A 604 52.01 3.93 25.57
N LYS A 605 51.60 4.90 26.39
CA LYS A 605 52.07 5.02 27.78
C LYS A 605 51.51 3.93 28.69
N LEU A 606 50.34 3.38 28.35
CA LEU A 606 49.69 2.31 29.09
C LEU A 606 49.94 0.91 28.51
N GLU A 607 50.76 0.81 27.46
CA GLU A 607 51.14 -0.45 26.82
C GLU A 607 51.93 -1.32 27.79
N GLY A 608 51.59 -2.61 27.86
CA GLY A 608 52.22 -3.58 28.79
C GLY A 608 51.62 -3.60 30.21
N MET A 609 50.83 -2.60 30.61
CA MET A 609 50.15 -2.61 31.91
C MET A 609 48.85 -3.42 31.88
N LYS A 610 48.61 -4.13 32.98
CA LYS A 610 47.37 -4.86 33.26
C LYS A 610 46.59 -4.14 34.34
N PHE A 611 45.27 -4.05 34.16
CA PHE A 611 44.39 -3.34 35.08
C PHE A 611 43.43 -4.30 35.76
N GLY A 612 43.13 -3.99 37.02
CA GLY A 612 42.16 -4.69 37.84
C GLY A 612 41.43 -3.71 38.76
N MET A 613 40.44 -4.23 39.47
CA MET A 613 39.75 -3.49 40.52
C MET A 613 39.92 -4.24 41.84
N ASP A 614 40.38 -3.53 42.87
CA ASP A 614 40.45 -4.08 44.22
C ASP A 614 39.03 -4.36 44.74
N GLN A 615 38.82 -5.58 45.26
CA GLN A 615 37.49 -6.06 45.66
C GLN A 615 37.02 -5.42 46.98
N GLU A 616 37.93 -4.94 47.82
CA GLU A 616 37.59 -4.35 49.12
C GLU A 616 37.32 -2.84 49.03
N THR A 617 38.12 -2.12 48.24
CA THR A 617 38.03 -0.66 48.15
C THR A 617 37.39 -0.15 46.85
N GLY A 618 37.29 -0.98 45.82
CA GLY A 618 36.81 -0.57 44.50
C GLY A 618 37.79 0.32 43.71
N ALA A 619 39.01 0.51 44.22
CA ALA A 619 40.05 1.28 43.53
C ALA A 619 40.59 0.52 42.31
N ILE A 620 40.92 1.25 41.25
CA ILE A 620 41.51 0.69 40.03
C ILE A 620 43.01 0.51 40.26
N ILE A 621 43.46 -0.73 40.25
CA ILE A 621 44.87 -1.10 40.38
C ILE A 621 45.46 -1.38 38.99
N ALA A 622 46.76 -1.11 38.85
CA ALA A 622 47.53 -1.48 37.67
C ALA A 622 48.67 -2.40 38.13
N GLU A 623 49.02 -3.37 37.31
CA GLU A 623 50.16 -4.26 37.49
C GLU A 623 51.02 -4.18 36.22
N ASP A 624 52.32 -3.97 36.39
CA ASP A 624 53.29 -3.92 35.29
C ASP A 624 53.87 -5.31 35.09
N TYR A 625 53.44 -5.97 34.01
CA TYR A 625 54.10 -7.18 33.55
C TYR A 625 55.24 -6.76 32.66
N GLY A 626 56.38 -6.47 33.29
CA GLY A 626 57.61 -6.13 32.58
C GLY A 626 57.92 -7.19 31.52
N ILE A 627 57.77 -6.83 30.25
CA ILE A 627 58.45 -7.54 29.19
C ILE A 627 59.91 -7.05 29.28
N ASP A 628 60.83 -7.95 29.66
CA ASP A 628 62.27 -7.72 29.60
C ASP A 628 62.69 -7.49 28.14
N LEU A 629 62.39 -6.30 27.62
CA LEU A 629 63.01 -5.78 26.41
C LEU A 629 64.38 -5.26 26.82
N ALA A 630 65.38 -6.15 26.72
CA ALA A 630 66.78 -5.77 26.74
C ALA A 630 66.99 -4.58 25.79
N VAL A 631 67.28 -3.42 26.36
CA VAL A 631 67.51 -2.18 25.63
C VAL A 631 68.85 -2.31 24.89
N PRO A 632 68.91 -2.27 23.55
CA PRO A 632 70.18 -2.03 22.88
C PRO A 632 70.50 -0.54 22.98
N ASP A 633 71.80 -0.24 23.08
CA ASP A 633 72.35 1.09 23.30
C ASP A 633 71.74 2.21 22.45
N ARG A 634 71.77 3.40 23.04
CA ARG A 634 71.10 4.64 22.58
C ARG A 634 71.51 5.09 21.17
N GLU A 635 72.61 4.58 20.61
CA GLU A 635 73.03 4.80 19.22
C GLU A 635 72.28 3.92 18.20
N ALA A 636 71.75 2.75 18.61
CA ALA A 636 70.98 1.87 17.73
C ALA A 636 69.54 2.35 17.49
N LEU A 637 69.01 3.25 18.34
CA LEU A 637 67.64 3.76 18.27
C LEU A 637 67.48 4.86 17.21
N GLU A 638 68.50 5.71 17.01
CA GLU A 638 68.50 6.72 15.94
C GLU A 638 68.63 6.08 14.55
N VAL A 639 69.45 5.04 14.42
CA VAL A 639 69.59 4.29 13.16
C VAL A 639 68.33 3.47 12.84
N ARG A 640 67.65 2.91 13.86
CA ARG A 640 66.37 2.20 13.66
C ARG A 640 65.19 3.12 13.35
N MET A 641 65.15 4.35 13.88
CA MET A 641 64.12 5.34 13.50
C MET A 641 64.30 5.84 12.07
N SER A 642 65.51 5.83 11.52
CA SER A 642 65.75 6.11 10.10
C SER A 642 65.33 4.95 9.18
N LEU A 643 65.44 3.70 9.63
CA LEU A 643 65.09 2.52 8.80
C LEU A 643 63.61 2.08 8.90
N MET A 644 62.88 2.43 9.96
CA MET A 644 61.45 2.06 10.13
C MET A 644 60.46 2.94 9.36
N SER A 645 60.93 3.84 8.49
CA SER A 645 60.07 4.48 7.47
C SER A 645 59.59 3.49 6.39
N LYS A 646 60.09 2.24 6.39
CA LYS A 646 59.70 1.19 5.45
C LYS A 646 59.37 -0.13 6.15
N VAL A 647 58.35 -0.13 7.02
CA VAL A 647 57.66 -1.37 7.40
C VAL A 647 56.16 -1.09 7.43
N SER A 648 55.38 -1.89 6.70
CA SER A 648 53.92 -1.75 6.59
C SER A 648 53.26 -1.92 7.97
N PRO A 649 52.34 -1.04 8.38
CA PRO A 649 51.68 -1.16 9.67
C PRO A 649 50.66 -2.30 9.64
N GLN A 650 50.75 -3.18 10.63
CA GLN A 650 49.70 -4.11 10.98
C GLN A 650 48.53 -3.28 11.53
N GLU A 651 47.41 -3.29 10.81
CA GLU A 651 46.31 -2.35 10.97
C GLU A 651 45.63 -2.47 12.34
N SER A 652 45.87 -1.49 13.22
CA SER A 652 45.06 -1.28 14.43
C SER A 652 43.77 -0.52 14.08
N SER A 653 42.66 -0.95 14.68
CA SER A 653 41.34 -0.34 14.50
C SER A 653 41.25 1.13 14.96
N SER A 654 42.14 1.57 15.84
CA SER A 654 42.27 2.98 16.25
C SER A 654 42.94 3.82 15.16
N PHE A 655 43.89 3.26 14.42
CA PHE A 655 44.54 3.91 13.27
C PHE A 655 43.59 4.09 12.10
N ALA A 656 42.77 3.08 11.78
CA ALA A 656 41.75 3.19 10.74
C ALA A 656 40.68 4.23 11.07
N ALA A 657 40.25 4.30 12.34
CA ALA A 657 39.31 5.32 12.81
C ALA A 657 39.90 6.74 12.79
N PHE A 658 41.18 6.88 13.12
CA PHE A 658 41.92 8.14 13.02
C PHE A 658 42.06 8.62 11.57
N GLN A 659 42.40 7.73 10.64
CA GLN A 659 42.51 8.06 9.21
C GLN A 659 41.17 8.53 8.61
N VAL A 660 40.07 7.90 8.99
CA VAL A 660 38.72 8.30 8.54
C VAL A 660 38.31 9.65 9.14
N ALA A 661 38.64 9.90 10.42
CA ALA A 661 38.37 11.18 11.08
C ALA A 661 39.25 12.34 10.55
N ALA A 662 40.47 12.03 10.11
CA ALA A 662 41.41 12.98 9.51
C ALA A 662 41.18 13.22 8.00
N GLY A 663 40.16 12.59 7.40
CA GLY A 663 39.77 12.84 6.01
C GLY A 663 40.57 12.08 4.94
N PHE A 664 41.38 11.08 5.32
CA PHE A 664 42.09 10.24 4.36
C PHE A 664 41.19 9.12 3.80
N LYS A 665 41.15 8.97 2.47
CA LYS A 665 40.38 7.91 1.78
C LYS A 665 41.14 6.58 1.80
N PRO A 666 40.54 5.45 2.20
CA PRO A 666 41.27 4.20 2.47
C PRO A 666 41.66 3.36 1.23
N TRP A 667 41.70 3.94 0.02
CA TRP A 667 42.01 3.16 -1.21
C TRP A 667 42.96 3.85 -2.21
N THR A 668 43.68 4.91 -1.81
CA THR A 668 44.70 5.52 -2.67
C THR A 668 46.09 5.19 -2.17
N ALA A 669 46.53 3.94 -2.37
CA ALA A 669 47.94 3.57 -2.36
C ALA A 669 48.14 2.26 -3.14
N SER A 670 48.05 2.34 -4.48
CA SER A 670 48.71 1.36 -5.34
C SER A 670 49.08 2.01 -6.68
N SER A 671 50.30 2.55 -6.78
CA SER A 671 51.09 2.52 -8.02
C SER A 671 52.51 3.05 -7.79
N SER A 672 53.46 2.28 -8.33
CA SER A 672 54.86 2.57 -8.68
C SER A 672 55.94 2.67 -7.61
N SER A 673 56.79 1.64 -7.65
CA SER A 673 58.26 1.55 -7.45
C SER A 673 58.88 1.92 -6.12
#